data_AF-A0A8J4H9M5-F1
#
_entry.id   AF-A0A8J4H9M5-F1
#
_cell.length_a   1.000
_cell.length_b   1.000
_cell.length_c   1.000
_cell.angle_alpha   90.00
_cell.angle_beta   90.00
_cell.angle_gamma   90.00
#
_symmetry.space_group_name_H-M   'P 1'
#
loop_
_entity.id
_entity.type
_entity.pdbx_description
1 polymer ?
#
loop_
_entity_poly.entity_id
_entity_poly.type
_entity_poly.pdbx_seq_one_letter_code
_entity_poly.pdbx_strand_id
1 'polypeptide(L)'
;MTDERAAFRHGASQFKVNFGKLREEYGRSDWAKENILIAVAGAETDGTSGIRDANDATLRQEIEKFAHVIFASSPAQRDFWLGRRSGVGEDVLRERYDGCKPCLHGSDAHEQATVAKPEGDRYSWIKGALEFNALRQAYIDPAGRAYVGPHPPFRATPARVIAEVELTGADWAQTPKLALNPGLVAIIGARGSGKTALADAIAAGCDATDGRLSNASFIVRAREHLDGVGVLLNWETGDPSVRPLLDDSFDPSLYPRARYLSQKFVEELCSADGLRDELLSEIERVIFEAHSTLERDGATDFAELLQLRTTVLRDNRERDEEAIETLSDQIGLEREKQSQIAGLKSQIGQKEALIAGYIKSRDKLVTAGSAERVARLNALTEAADHVRTQIRLWSQESQALRSLQNDVSDFRINRAPMALRTTKQNFVGAHLDDKTWEVFRQTYAGNVDGTLTERLAKAERETAAWRGKELPRKANDQEPYVADDAELKQLSLGELEAEIGRIQRLINIDTDTANRLRTITTKIGDENAALKRLKDSLADCEGAAARTSQLQSEREKAYLRVFESIVAEEQVLHTLYRPLMDRLAQAPGTLRKLSFSVSRHADVHRWATEGEGLFDKRRSGPFKGLGTLEAWANALLKPAWESGDPTAVAEAMAGFRQAHQAELLDLSEVPRLQQADYRSWLRGFAKWLYGTSHIEISYSIDYEAVDIRKLSPGTRGIVLLLLYLALDDSDDRPLIIDQPEENLDPKSIFDELVELFIAAKNVRQVIMVTHNANLVVNTDADQVIVAFSGTHTPGKLPPIRYLSGGLENAEMRKHVCDILEGGDRAFKERARRLRVRLDR
;
A
#
# COMPACT_ATOMS: atom_id res chain seq x y z
N MET A 1 -64.94 -39.34 -50.98
CA MET A 1 -64.87 -39.97 -49.64
C MET A 1 -66.29 -39.99 -49.09
N THR A 2 -66.80 -41.15 -48.65
CA THR A 2 -68.20 -41.31 -48.17
C THR A 2 -68.34 -41.31 -46.65
N ASP A 3 -67.24 -41.44 -45.92
CA ASP A 3 -67.18 -41.27 -44.45
C ASP A 3 -66.88 -39.80 -44.11
N GLU A 4 -67.79 -39.14 -43.37
CA GLU A 4 -67.65 -37.76 -42.93
C GLU A 4 -66.39 -37.51 -42.10
N ARG A 5 -65.97 -38.46 -41.25
CA ARG A 5 -64.75 -38.31 -40.44
C ARG A 5 -63.49 -38.40 -41.30
N ALA A 6 -63.51 -39.24 -42.33
CA ALA A 6 -62.43 -39.33 -43.29
C ALA A 6 -62.38 -38.07 -44.16
N ALA A 7 -63.54 -37.57 -44.62
CA ALA A 7 -63.65 -36.32 -45.38
C ALA A 7 -63.19 -35.11 -44.56
N PHE A 8 -63.55 -35.05 -43.28
CA PHE A 8 -63.10 -34.01 -42.35
C PHE A 8 -61.58 -34.08 -42.12
N ARG A 9 -61.02 -35.27 -41.85
CA ARG A 9 -59.56 -35.45 -41.74
C ARG A 9 -58.83 -35.03 -43.02
N HIS A 10 -59.36 -35.42 -44.17
CA HIS A 10 -58.79 -35.02 -45.46
C HIS A 10 -58.89 -33.51 -45.67
N GLY A 11 -60.06 -32.90 -45.45
CA GLY A 11 -60.24 -31.45 -45.55
C GLY A 11 -59.35 -30.66 -44.59
N ALA A 12 -59.22 -31.10 -43.34
CA ALA A 12 -58.31 -30.51 -42.36
C ALA A 12 -56.85 -30.58 -42.83
N SER A 13 -56.43 -31.66 -43.49
CA SER A 13 -55.08 -31.77 -44.09
C SER A 13 -54.85 -30.90 -45.32
N GLN A 14 -55.94 -30.46 -45.98
CA GLN A 14 -55.88 -29.56 -47.14
C GLN A 14 -55.96 -28.07 -46.75
N PHE A 15 -56.40 -27.76 -45.53
CA PHE A 15 -56.49 -26.39 -45.04
C PHE A 15 -55.09 -25.85 -44.73
N LYS A 16 -54.52 -25.07 -45.66
CA LYS A 16 -53.23 -24.40 -45.51
C LYS A 16 -53.44 -22.90 -45.39
N VAL A 17 -53.08 -22.33 -44.24
CA VAL A 17 -53.03 -20.87 -44.07
C VAL A 17 -51.82 -20.34 -44.85
N ASN A 18 -52.05 -19.43 -45.79
CA ASN A 18 -50.94 -18.79 -46.50
C ASN A 18 -50.20 -17.83 -45.55
N PHE A 19 -48.90 -18.07 -45.35
CA PHE A 19 -48.07 -17.30 -44.41
C PHE A 19 -48.02 -15.79 -44.74
N GLY A 20 -47.91 -15.43 -46.02
CA GLY A 20 -47.88 -14.03 -46.45
C GLY A 20 -49.18 -13.30 -46.08
N LYS A 21 -50.33 -13.93 -46.31
CA LYS A 21 -51.64 -13.38 -45.91
C LYS A 21 -51.77 -13.27 -44.40
N LEU A 22 -51.31 -14.27 -43.64
CA LEU A 22 -51.33 -14.22 -42.18
C LEU A 22 -50.51 -13.02 -41.65
N ARG A 23 -49.31 -12.81 -42.19
CA ARG A 23 -48.44 -11.69 -41.84
C ARG A 23 -49.09 -10.34 -42.17
N GLU A 24 -49.72 -10.23 -43.33
CA GLU A 24 -50.43 -9.02 -43.76
C GLU A 24 -51.61 -8.69 -42.83
N GLU A 25 -52.45 -9.68 -42.50
CA GLU A 25 -53.60 -9.50 -41.62
C GLU A 25 -53.17 -9.16 -40.18
N TYR A 26 -52.14 -9.83 -39.66
CA TYR A 26 -51.54 -9.46 -38.36
C TYR A 26 -51.00 -8.03 -38.37
N GLY A 27 -50.30 -7.63 -39.44
CA GLY A 27 -49.73 -6.30 -39.60
C GLY A 27 -50.79 -5.18 -39.72
N ARG A 28 -52.01 -5.49 -40.17
CA ARG A 28 -53.12 -4.53 -40.26
C ARG A 28 -53.90 -4.35 -38.96
N SER A 29 -53.92 -5.36 -38.11
CA SER A 29 -54.71 -5.36 -36.88
C SER A 29 -53.91 -4.89 -35.69
N ASP A 30 -54.17 -3.66 -35.22
CA ASP A 30 -53.53 -3.13 -34.01
C ASP A 30 -53.94 -3.93 -32.76
N TRP A 31 -55.19 -4.41 -32.73
CA TRP A 31 -55.63 -5.33 -31.69
C TRP A 31 -54.80 -6.63 -31.68
N ALA A 32 -54.52 -7.21 -32.85
CA ALA A 32 -53.69 -8.42 -32.93
C ALA A 32 -52.26 -8.16 -32.45
N LYS A 33 -51.64 -7.06 -32.86
CA LYS A 33 -50.29 -6.68 -32.39
C LYS A 33 -50.23 -6.48 -30.87
N GLU A 34 -51.30 -5.96 -30.27
CA GLU A 34 -51.41 -5.69 -28.83
C GLU A 34 -51.80 -6.94 -28.01
N ASN A 35 -52.50 -7.91 -28.59
CA ASN A 35 -53.09 -9.03 -27.83
C ASN A 35 -52.61 -10.43 -28.25
N ILE A 36 -51.85 -10.57 -29.33
CA ILE A 36 -51.36 -11.87 -29.81
C ILE A 36 -49.83 -11.90 -29.79
N LEU A 37 -49.28 -13.01 -29.32
CA LEU A 37 -47.89 -13.40 -29.50
C LEU A 37 -47.82 -14.65 -30.37
N ILE A 38 -46.82 -14.71 -31.23
CA ILE A 38 -46.64 -15.78 -32.21
C ILE A 38 -45.49 -16.65 -31.76
N ALA A 39 -45.72 -17.93 -31.53
CA ALA A 39 -44.71 -18.89 -31.13
C ALA A 39 -44.53 -19.95 -32.22
N VAL A 40 -43.31 -20.40 -32.43
CA VAL A 40 -42.98 -21.39 -33.47
C VAL A 40 -42.18 -22.54 -32.87
N ALA A 41 -42.54 -23.78 -33.20
CA ALA A 41 -41.82 -24.97 -32.77
C ALA A 41 -40.44 -25.04 -33.43
N GLY A 42 -39.38 -25.19 -32.63
CA GLY A 42 -38.00 -25.32 -33.10
C GLY A 42 -37.54 -26.77 -33.33
N ALA A 43 -38.44 -27.75 -33.17
CA ALA A 43 -38.15 -29.18 -33.26
C ALA A 43 -37.81 -29.64 -34.70
N GLU A 44 -37.08 -30.75 -34.80
CA GLU A 44 -36.64 -31.33 -36.09
C GLU A 44 -37.74 -32.09 -36.83
N THR A 45 -38.78 -32.54 -36.14
CA THR A 45 -39.84 -33.41 -36.67
C THR A 45 -41.10 -32.66 -37.10
N ASP A 46 -41.51 -31.68 -36.31
CA ASP A 46 -42.78 -30.95 -36.40
C ASP A 46 -42.59 -29.42 -36.27
N GLY A 47 -41.33 -28.97 -36.25
CA GLY A 47 -40.95 -27.56 -36.16
C GLY A 47 -40.19 -27.05 -37.38
N THR A 48 -39.78 -25.78 -37.33
CA THR A 48 -39.05 -25.11 -38.43
C THR A 48 -37.72 -25.78 -38.75
N SER A 49 -37.11 -26.49 -37.79
CA SER A 49 -35.89 -27.27 -38.00
C SER A 49 -36.10 -28.52 -38.88
N GLY A 50 -37.35 -28.93 -39.12
CA GLY A 50 -37.71 -29.98 -40.07
C GLY A 50 -37.76 -29.51 -41.54
N ILE A 51 -37.76 -28.20 -41.79
CA ILE A 51 -37.69 -27.62 -43.14
C ILE A 51 -36.22 -27.65 -43.60
N ARG A 52 -35.83 -28.75 -44.24
CA ARG A 52 -34.41 -29.07 -44.58
C ARG A 52 -34.05 -28.87 -46.05
N ASP A 53 -35.05 -28.69 -46.93
CA ASP A 53 -34.78 -28.46 -48.35
C ASP A 53 -34.11 -27.10 -48.54
N ALA A 54 -33.01 -27.08 -49.30
CA ALA A 54 -32.21 -25.86 -49.54
C ALA A 54 -33.03 -24.73 -50.17
N ASN A 55 -34.12 -25.06 -50.89
CA ASN A 55 -35.04 -24.11 -51.49
C ASN A 55 -36.01 -23.45 -50.49
N ASP A 56 -36.18 -24.04 -49.30
CA ASP A 56 -37.14 -23.57 -48.28
C ASP A 56 -36.46 -22.90 -47.07
N ALA A 57 -35.13 -22.79 -47.10
CA ALA A 57 -34.35 -22.13 -46.04
C ALA A 57 -34.74 -20.65 -45.85
N THR A 58 -35.06 -19.94 -46.93
CA THR A 58 -35.54 -18.55 -46.87
C THR A 58 -36.89 -18.45 -46.17
N LEU A 59 -37.83 -19.35 -46.50
CA LEU A 59 -39.16 -19.40 -45.88
C LEU A 59 -39.05 -19.70 -44.38
N ARG A 60 -38.19 -20.65 -44.01
CA ARG A 60 -37.88 -20.95 -42.60
C ARG A 60 -37.42 -19.70 -41.85
N GLN A 61 -36.44 -18.99 -42.39
CA GLN A 61 -35.91 -17.78 -41.78
C GLN A 61 -36.98 -16.69 -41.65
N GLU A 62 -37.86 -16.53 -42.66
CA GLU A 62 -38.97 -15.56 -42.58
C GLU A 62 -39.99 -15.91 -41.48
N ILE A 63 -40.31 -17.19 -41.31
CA ILE A 63 -41.20 -17.66 -40.23
C ILE A 63 -40.56 -17.40 -38.87
N GLU A 64 -39.29 -17.80 -38.71
CA GLU A 64 -38.54 -17.59 -37.47
C GLU A 64 -38.38 -16.09 -37.18
N LYS A 65 -38.13 -15.26 -38.20
CA LYS A 65 -38.08 -13.79 -38.08
C LYS A 65 -39.41 -13.21 -37.59
N PHE A 66 -40.54 -13.69 -38.10
CA PHE A 66 -41.89 -13.27 -37.69
C PHE A 66 -42.31 -13.77 -36.30
N ALA A 67 -41.68 -14.84 -35.79
CA ALA A 67 -41.98 -15.40 -34.48
C ALA A 67 -41.55 -14.46 -33.34
N HIS A 68 -42.37 -14.41 -32.29
CA HIS A 68 -42.03 -13.77 -31.02
C HIS A 68 -41.30 -14.74 -30.10
N VAL A 69 -41.75 -15.99 -30.04
CA VAL A 69 -41.23 -17.02 -29.14
C VAL A 69 -40.78 -18.23 -29.94
N ILE A 70 -39.73 -18.91 -29.50
CA ILE A 70 -39.34 -20.21 -30.04
C ILE A 70 -39.69 -21.29 -29.01
N PHE A 71 -40.49 -22.28 -29.41
CA PHE A 71 -40.70 -23.46 -28.57
C PHE A 71 -39.53 -24.42 -28.71
N ALA A 72 -38.60 -24.31 -27.76
CA ALA A 72 -37.37 -25.06 -27.68
C ALA A 72 -36.99 -25.25 -26.21
N SER A 73 -36.57 -26.47 -25.85
CA SER A 73 -36.18 -26.80 -24.47
C SER A 73 -34.69 -27.09 -24.32
N SER A 74 -33.95 -27.25 -25.43
CA SER A 74 -32.53 -27.61 -25.36
C SER A 74 -31.65 -26.39 -24.99
N PRO A 75 -30.61 -26.56 -24.14
CA PRO A 75 -29.68 -25.48 -23.81
C PRO A 75 -29.00 -24.88 -25.05
N ALA A 76 -28.64 -25.72 -26.03
CA ALA A 76 -27.99 -25.27 -27.26
C ALA A 76 -28.88 -24.35 -28.12
N GLN A 77 -30.19 -24.62 -28.18
CA GLN A 77 -31.13 -23.73 -28.89
C GLN A 77 -31.37 -22.45 -28.11
N ARG A 78 -31.48 -22.53 -26.78
CA ARG A 78 -31.57 -21.34 -25.92
C ARG A 78 -30.37 -20.43 -26.13
N ASP A 79 -29.16 -20.96 -26.05
CA ASP A 79 -27.94 -20.17 -26.20
C ASP A 79 -27.78 -19.61 -27.62
N PHE A 80 -28.31 -20.28 -28.65
CA PHE A 80 -28.40 -19.73 -30.01
C PHE A 80 -29.36 -18.54 -30.07
N TRP A 81 -30.59 -18.65 -29.57
CA TRP A 81 -31.61 -17.59 -29.65
C TRP A 81 -31.36 -16.41 -28.69
N LEU A 82 -30.45 -16.59 -27.73
CA LEU A 82 -29.92 -15.54 -26.87
C LEU A 82 -28.61 -14.93 -27.39
N GLY A 83 -28.09 -15.36 -28.55
CA GLY A 83 -26.86 -14.81 -29.13
C GLY A 83 -25.58 -15.16 -28.37
N ARG A 84 -25.61 -16.23 -27.56
CA ARG A 84 -24.48 -16.69 -26.71
C ARG A 84 -23.61 -17.75 -27.38
N ARG A 85 -23.95 -18.17 -28.59
CA ARG A 85 -23.21 -19.20 -29.34
C ARG A 85 -22.09 -18.56 -30.17
N SER A 86 -20.91 -19.18 -30.17
CA SER A 86 -19.76 -18.71 -30.96
C SER A 86 -20.13 -18.51 -32.44
N GLY A 87 -19.89 -17.30 -32.96
CA GLY A 87 -20.21 -16.89 -34.34
C GLY A 87 -21.65 -16.42 -34.57
N VAL A 88 -22.51 -16.40 -33.55
CA VAL A 88 -23.89 -15.90 -33.61
C VAL A 88 -24.12 -14.98 -32.40
N GLY A 89 -23.73 -13.71 -32.54
CA GLY A 89 -24.01 -12.66 -31.56
C GLY A 89 -25.39 -12.03 -31.76
N GLU A 90 -25.77 -11.11 -30.86
CA GLU A 90 -27.05 -10.40 -30.95
C GLU A 90 -27.26 -9.67 -32.28
N ASP A 91 -26.21 -9.04 -32.82
CA ASP A 91 -26.29 -8.31 -34.10
C ASP A 91 -26.71 -9.22 -35.26
N VAL A 92 -26.19 -10.46 -35.27
CA VAL A 92 -26.55 -11.47 -36.27
C VAL A 92 -28.02 -11.84 -36.12
N LEU A 93 -28.51 -11.97 -34.88
CA LEU A 93 -29.92 -12.24 -34.62
C LEU A 93 -30.82 -11.07 -34.99
N ARG A 94 -30.41 -9.82 -34.74
CA ARG A 94 -31.12 -8.59 -35.16
C ARG A 94 -31.28 -8.55 -36.67
N GLU A 95 -30.20 -8.76 -37.41
CA GLU A 95 -30.23 -8.74 -38.87
C GLU A 95 -31.12 -9.86 -39.44
N ARG A 96 -30.88 -11.11 -39.00
CA ARG A 96 -31.46 -12.30 -39.63
C ARG A 96 -32.83 -12.68 -39.10
N TYR A 97 -33.11 -12.44 -37.82
CA TYR A 97 -34.25 -12.98 -37.10
C TYR A 97 -35.06 -11.92 -36.32
N ASP A 98 -34.80 -10.63 -36.53
CA ASP A 98 -35.47 -9.53 -35.81
C ASP A 98 -35.17 -9.55 -34.30
N GLY A 99 -33.97 -10.00 -33.93
CA GLY A 99 -33.43 -9.94 -32.57
C GLY A 99 -33.44 -11.28 -31.84
N CYS A 100 -33.02 -11.24 -30.58
CA CYS A 100 -33.08 -12.38 -29.67
C CYS A 100 -34.52 -12.83 -29.45
N LYS A 101 -34.70 -14.11 -29.12
CA LYS A 101 -36.03 -14.70 -28.87
C LYS A 101 -36.03 -15.57 -27.62
N PRO A 102 -37.05 -15.46 -26.76
CA PRO A 102 -37.17 -16.35 -25.61
C PRO A 102 -37.47 -17.77 -26.10
N CYS A 103 -36.77 -18.72 -25.49
CA CYS A 103 -37.12 -20.12 -25.63
C CYS A 103 -38.12 -20.46 -24.53
N LEU A 104 -39.28 -21.03 -24.91
CA LEU A 104 -40.26 -21.57 -23.97
C LEU A 104 -40.50 -23.04 -24.28
N HIS A 105 -41.00 -23.78 -23.31
CA HIS A 105 -41.43 -25.15 -23.45
C HIS A 105 -42.85 -25.32 -22.91
N GLY A 106 -43.70 -25.95 -23.71
CA GLY A 106 -45.10 -26.27 -23.38
C GLY A 106 -45.29 -27.77 -23.13
N SER A 107 -46.38 -28.12 -22.46
CA SER A 107 -46.77 -29.51 -22.21
C SER A 107 -47.43 -30.11 -23.46
N ASP A 108 -46.68 -30.90 -24.24
CA ASP A 108 -47.21 -31.68 -25.38
C ASP A 108 -47.56 -33.13 -24.98
N ALA A 109 -48.33 -33.24 -23.91
CA ALA A 109 -48.65 -34.50 -23.28
C ALA A 109 -49.70 -35.27 -24.10
N HIS A 110 -49.30 -36.42 -24.65
CA HIS A 110 -50.19 -37.34 -25.35
C HIS A 110 -50.91 -38.32 -24.40
N GLU A 111 -50.59 -38.25 -23.10
CA GLU A 111 -51.16 -39.07 -22.03
C GLU A 111 -51.32 -38.24 -20.74
N GLN A 112 -52.32 -38.57 -19.91
CA GLN A 112 -52.62 -37.79 -18.71
C GLN A 112 -51.47 -37.78 -17.69
N ALA A 113 -50.68 -38.86 -17.60
CA ALA A 113 -49.59 -39.00 -16.64
C ALA A 113 -48.40 -38.04 -16.90
N THR A 114 -48.27 -37.52 -18.12
CA THR A 114 -47.19 -36.64 -18.57
C THR A 114 -47.59 -35.17 -18.64
N VAL A 115 -48.84 -34.83 -18.31
CA VAL A 115 -49.32 -33.45 -18.22
C VAL A 115 -48.51 -32.68 -17.16
N ALA A 116 -48.01 -31.51 -17.54
CA ALA A 116 -47.17 -30.64 -16.70
C ALA A 116 -45.87 -31.29 -16.19
N LYS A 117 -45.41 -32.36 -16.86
CA LYS A 117 -44.11 -33.01 -16.62
C LYS A 117 -43.26 -32.92 -17.89
N PRO A 118 -42.65 -31.76 -18.16
CA PRO A 118 -41.80 -31.59 -19.32
C PRO A 118 -40.62 -32.55 -19.27
N GLU A 119 -40.15 -33.00 -20.44
CA GLU A 119 -39.02 -33.92 -20.52
C GLU A 119 -37.77 -33.33 -19.87
N GLY A 120 -37.14 -34.09 -18.97
CA GLY A 120 -35.95 -33.66 -18.22
C GLY A 120 -36.21 -32.49 -17.27
N ASP A 121 -37.43 -32.36 -16.75
CA ASP A 121 -37.87 -31.31 -15.83
C ASP A 121 -37.63 -29.89 -16.41
N ARG A 122 -37.72 -29.73 -17.73
CA ARG A 122 -37.45 -28.46 -18.41
C ARG A 122 -38.64 -27.51 -18.33
N TYR A 123 -38.89 -26.95 -17.16
CA TYR A 123 -39.95 -25.97 -16.93
C TYR A 123 -39.62 -24.62 -17.56
N SER A 124 -40.66 -23.92 -18.03
CA SER A 124 -40.57 -22.53 -18.47
C SER A 124 -40.75 -21.59 -17.28
N TRP A 125 -39.68 -20.89 -16.92
CA TRP A 125 -39.68 -19.85 -15.90
C TRP A 125 -39.75 -18.50 -16.57
N ILE A 126 -40.77 -17.72 -16.21
CA ILE A 126 -41.00 -16.38 -16.76
C ILE A 126 -41.02 -15.39 -15.60
N LYS A 127 -40.20 -14.35 -15.70
CA LYS A 127 -40.05 -13.31 -14.68
C LYS A 127 -41.09 -12.21 -14.88
N GLY A 128 -42.02 -12.10 -13.94
CA GLY A 128 -43.04 -11.06 -13.88
C GLY A 128 -44.31 -11.53 -13.17
N ALA A 129 -45.26 -10.61 -12.98
CA ALA A 129 -46.61 -10.92 -12.52
C ALA A 129 -47.36 -11.87 -13.46
N LEU A 130 -48.44 -12.48 -12.97
CA LEU A 130 -49.32 -13.37 -13.74
C LEU A 130 -50.22 -12.58 -14.72
N GLU A 131 -49.58 -11.83 -15.63
CA GLU A 131 -50.22 -11.01 -16.66
C GLU A 131 -49.69 -11.39 -18.05
N PHE A 132 -50.53 -11.24 -19.09
CA PHE A 132 -50.11 -11.49 -20.48
C PHE A 132 -48.89 -10.65 -20.90
N ASN A 133 -48.76 -9.43 -20.35
CA ASN A 133 -47.62 -8.56 -20.61
C ASN A 133 -46.29 -9.11 -20.08
N ALA A 134 -46.28 -10.04 -19.11
CA ALA A 134 -45.04 -10.70 -18.69
C ALA A 134 -44.42 -11.50 -19.84
N LEU A 135 -45.26 -12.13 -20.69
CA LEU A 135 -44.81 -12.80 -21.91
C LEU A 135 -44.25 -11.81 -22.94
N ARG A 136 -44.85 -10.62 -23.04
CA ARG A 136 -44.36 -9.55 -23.92
C ARG A 136 -43.02 -9.00 -23.43
N GLN A 137 -42.86 -8.80 -22.13
CA GLN A 137 -41.60 -8.37 -21.54
C GLN A 137 -40.51 -9.44 -21.73
N ALA A 138 -40.84 -10.73 -21.60
CA ALA A 138 -39.93 -11.83 -21.92
C ALA A 138 -39.52 -11.89 -23.40
N TYR A 139 -40.33 -11.34 -24.29
CA TYR A 139 -39.97 -11.17 -25.70
C TYR A 139 -39.03 -9.98 -25.94
N ILE A 140 -39.17 -8.91 -25.16
CA ILE A 140 -38.34 -7.70 -25.22
C ILE A 140 -36.96 -7.97 -24.60
N ASP A 141 -36.93 -8.63 -23.43
CA ASP A 141 -35.70 -9.10 -22.77
C ASP A 141 -35.73 -10.64 -22.59
N PRO A 142 -35.38 -11.40 -23.64
CA PRO A 142 -35.35 -12.87 -23.61
C PRO A 142 -34.42 -13.45 -22.55
N ALA A 143 -33.26 -12.82 -22.35
CA ALA A 143 -32.21 -13.35 -21.49
C ALA A 143 -32.52 -13.15 -20.00
N GLY A 144 -33.08 -11.99 -19.64
CA GLY A 144 -33.36 -11.63 -18.26
C GLY A 144 -34.74 -12.07 -17.75
N ARG A 145 -35.68 -12.41 -18.65
CA ARG A 145 -37.07 -12.73 -18.27
C ARG A 145 -37.60 -14.10 -18.67
N ALA A 146 -36.90 -14.88 -19.50
CA ALA A 146 -37.29 -16.24 -19.85
C ALA A 146 -36.15 -17.25 -19.62
N TYR A 147 -36.47 -18.35 -18.95
CA TYR A 147 -35.52 -19.44 -18.73
C TYR A 147 -36.21 -20.80 -18.84
N VAL A 148 -35.53 -21.77 -19.44
CA VAL A 148 -35.98 -23.16 -19.47
C VAL A 148 -35.01 -24.05 -18.71
N GLY A 149 -35.52 -24.75 -17.69
CA GLY A 149 -34.74 -25.65 -16.85
C GLY A 149 -35.49 -26.15 -15.60
N PRO A 150 -34.85 -27.01 -14.78
CA PRO A 150 -35.47 -27.64 -13.61
C PRO A 150 -35.80 -26.68 -12.47
N HIS A 151 -35.02 -25.61 -12.34
CA HIS A 151 -35.19 -24.60 -11.31
C HIS A 151 -35.17 -23.22 -11.98
N PRO A 152 -35.81 -22.21 -11.37
CA PRO A 152 -35.65 -20.83 -11.85
C PRO A 152 -34.16 -20.44 -11.80
N PRO A 153 -33.73 -19.50 -12.65
CA PRO A 153 -32.37 -18.97 -12.56
C PRO A 153 -32.11 -18.35 -11.18
N PHE A 154 -30.82 -18.34 -10.80
CA PHE A 154 -30.26 -18.02 -9.48
C PHE A 154 -30.97 -16.87 -8.72
N ARG A 155 -31.04 -17.00 -7.39
CA ARG A 155 -31.51 -15.96 -6.46
C ARG A 155 -30.41 -15.63 -5.45
N ALA A 156 -30.36 -14.39 -5.01
CA ALA A 156 -29.57 -13.96 -3.85
C ALA A 156 -29.81 -14.92 -2.65
N THR A 157 -28.80 -15.06 -1.77
CA THR A 157 -28.90 -15.92 -0.59
C THR A 157 -30.13 -15.54 0.25
N PRO A 158 -31.08 -16.45 0.54
CA PRO A 158 -32.32 -16.08 1.26
C PRO A 158 -32.09 -15.40 2.61
N ALA A 159 -31.00 -15.74 3.32
CA ALA A 159 -30.62 -15.10 4.59
C ALA A 159 -30.23 -13.62 4.46
N ARG A 160 -29.97 -13.18 3.23
CA ARG A 160 -29.56 -11.83 2.83
C ARG A 160 -30.61 -11.13 1.99
N VAL A 161 -31.84 -11.65 1.94
CA VAL A 161 -32.94 -11.04 1.20
C VAL A 161 -33.97 -10.51 2.18
N ILE A 162 -34.27 -9.22 2.08
CA ILE A 162 -35.38 -8.58 2.76
C ILE A 162 -36.63 -8.88 1.93
N ALA A 163 -37.55 -9.65 2.48
CA ALA A 163 -38.79 -10.06 1.80
C ALA A 163 -39.93 -9.04 2.00
N GLU A 164 -39.96 -8.36 3.15
CA GLU A 164 -40.97 -7.35 3.45
C GLU A 164 -40.42 -6.31 4.43
N VAL A 165 -40.82 -5.05 4.24
CA VAL A 165 -40.61 -3.96 5.19
C VAL A 165 -41.96 -3.51 5.77
N GLU A 166 -42.00 -3.32 7.08
CA GLU A 166 -43.15 -2.78 7.82
C GLU A 166 -42.75 -1.56 8.67
N LEU A 167 -43.40 -0.42 8.44
CA LEU A 167 -43.30 0.78 9.27
C LEU A 167 -44.32 0.70 10.41
N THR A 168 -43.85 0.48 11.62
CA THR A 168 -44.68 0.37 12.83
C THR A 168 -44.83 1.72 13.53
N GLY A 169 -46.02 2.05 14.04
CA GLY A 169 -46.25 3.31 14.75
C GLY A 169 -46.27 4.56 13.84
N ALA A 170 -46.21 4.38 12.52
CA ALA A 170 -46.16 5.46 11.54
C ALA A 170 -47.55 5.82 10.99
N ASP A 171 -48.32 6.67 11.68
CA ASP A 171 -49.65 7.12 11.23
C ASP A 171 -49.62 7.83 9.86
N TRP A 172 -48.46 8.37 9.48
CA TRP A 172 -48.24 9.01 8.19
C TRP A 172 -48.03 8.00 7.06
N ALA A 173 -47.71 6.74 7.34
CA ALA A 173 -47.52 5.70 6.32
C ALA A 173 -48.87 5.05 5.95
N GLN A 174 -49.44 5.43 4.81
CA GLN A 174 -50.70 4.83 4.31
C GLN A 174 -50.52 3.40 3.80
N THR A 175 -49.29 3.02 3.49
CA THR A 175 -48.89 1.67 3.10
C THR A 175 -47.78 1.23 4.04
N PRO A 176 -48.13 0.85 5.28
CA PRO A 176 -47.14 0.56 6.31
C PRO A 176 -46.38 -0.73 6.01
N LYS A 177 -46.98 -1.70 5.29
CA LYS A 177 -46.33 -2.96 4.90
C LYS A 177 -46.07 -2.99 3.39
N LEU A 178 -44.90 -3.44 2.97
CA LEU A 178 -44.50 -3.52 1.57
C LEU A 178 -43.59 -4.74 1.32
N ALA A 179 -44.04 -5.65 0.45
CA ALA A 179 -43.21 -6.75 -0.02
C ALA A 179 -42.10 -6.25 -0.96
N LEU A 180 -40.91 -6.84 -0.86
CA LEU A 180 -39.72 -6.50 -1.63
C LEU A 180 -39.27 -7.69 -2.48
N ASN A 181 -38.85 -7.41 -3.72
CA ASN A 181 -38.33 -8.41 -4.64
C ASN A 181 -36.86 -8.76 -4.31
N PRO A 182 -36.42 -10.04 -4.44
CA PRO A 182 -35.04 -10.45 -4.17
C PRO A 182 -33.99 -9.89 -5.13
N GLY A 183 -34.40 -9.36 -6.30
CA GLY A 183 -33.49 -8.77 -7.29
C GLY A 183 -33.33 -7.26 -7.11
N LEU A 184 -33.59 -6.51 -8.19
CA LEU A 184 -33.49 -5.05 -8.25
C LEU A 184 -34.83 -4.37 -7.95
N VAL A 185 -34.87 -3.65 -6.84
CA VAL A 185 -36.00 -2.81 -6.40
C VAL A 185 -35.67 -1.34 -6.66
N ALA A 186 -36.42 -0.70 -7.55
CA ALA A 186 -36.27 0.71 -7.87
C ALA A 186 -37.37 1.56 -7.21
N ILE A 187 -36.98 2.50 -6.35
CA ILE A 187 -37.89 3.45 -5.68
C ILE A 187 -37.86 4.77 -6.45
N ILE A 188 -39.00 5.13 -7.04
CA ILE A 188 -39.17 6.35 -7.85
C ILE A 188 -40.31 7.22 -7.31
N GLY A 189 -40.39 8.47 -7.76
CA GLY A 189 -41.39 9.42 -7.27
C GLY A 189 -40.92 10.87 -7.38
N ALA A 190 -41.87 11.80 -7.30
CA ALA A 190 -41.60 13.23 -7.35
C ALA A 190 -40.67 13.70 -6.20
N ARG A 191 -40.13 14.91 -6.30
CA ARG A 191 -39.32 15.49 -5.20
C ARG A 191 -40.18 15.60 -3.93
N GLY A 192 -39.66 15.13 -2.79
CA GLY A 192 -40.37 15.14 -1.51
C GLY A 192 -41.49 14.09 -1.37
N SER A 193 -41.53 13.08 -2.25
CA SER A 193 -42.56 12.02 -2.22
C SER A 193 -42.35 10.92 -1.16
N GLY A 194 -41.20 10.91 -0.46
CA GLY A 194 -40.88 9.88 0.54
C GLY A 194 -40.00 8.73 0.04
N LYS A 195 -39.23 8.91 -1.05
CA LYS A 195 -38.29 7.90 -1.56
C LYS A 195 -37.18 7.56 -0.57
N THR A 196 -36.36 8.56 -0.22
CA THR A 196 -35.30 8.47 0.80
C THR A 196 -35.84 8.04 2.15
N ALA A 197 -37.09 8.41 2.50
CA ALA A 197 -37.71 7.97 3.75
C ALA A 197 -37.85 6.44 3.85
N LEU A 198 -38.19 5.78 2.74
CA LEU A 198 -38.27 4.32 2.69
C LEU A 198 -36.87 3.69 2.73
N ALA A 199 -35.92 4.22 1.96
CA ALA A 199 -34.54 3.73 1.94
C ALA A 199 -33.86 3.87 3.31
N ASP A 200 -33.97 5.02 3.97
CA ASP A 200 -33.46 5.27 5.31
C ASP A 200 -34.08 4.32 6.34
N ALA A 201 -35.40 4.08 6.26
CA ALA A 201 -36.06 3.14 7.16
C ALA A 201 -35.56 1.70 6.98
N ILE A 202 -35.38 1.25 5.73
CA ILE A 202 -34.82 -0.08 5.45
C ILE A 202 -33.37 -0.17 5.94
N ALA A 203 -32.55 0.86 5.70
CA ALA A 203 -31.17 0.91 6.17
C ALA A 203 -31.07 0.87 7.70
N ALA A 204 -31.92 1.63 8.39
CA ALA A 204 -32.00 1.61 9.86
C ALA A 204 -32.41 0.23 10.39
N GLY A 205 -33.37 -0.43 9.76
CA GLY A 205 -33.78 -1.81 10.12
C GLY A 205 -32.71 -2.87 9.90
N CYS A 206 -31.67 -2.55 9.12
CA CYS A 206 -30.51 -3.39 8.85
C CYS A 206 -29.28 -3.05 9.70
N ASP A 207 -29.38 -2.09 10.63
CA ASP A 207 -28.23 -1.54 11.36
C ASP A 207 -27.15 -0.97 10.42
N ALA A 208 -27.54 -0.51 9.22
CA ALA A 208 -26.63 -0.07 8.16
C ALA A 208 -26.47 1.46 8.08
N THR A 209 -27.04 2.19 9.03
CA THR A 209 -26.87 3.64 9.16
C THR A 209 -25.62 3.89 10.01
N ASP A 210 -24.45 4.04 9.37
CA ASP A 210 -23.10 4.09 9.98
C ASP A 210 -22.86 5.23 11.00
N GLY A 211 -23.57 5.26 12.12
CA GLY A 211 -23.35 6.16 13.27
C GLY A 211 -23.46 7.67 12.99
N ARG A 212 -23.69 8.07 11.75
CA ARG A 212 -23.74 9.45 11.27
C ARG A 212 -24.88 9.60 10.27
N LEU A 213 -26.12 9.41 10.73
CA LEU A 213 -27.27 9.90 9.98
C LEU A 213 -27.07 11.40 9.75
N SER A 214 -26.86 11.77 8.49
CA SER A 214 -26.58 13.14 8.14
C SER A 214 -27.82 14.02 8.33
N ASN A 215 -27.65 15.34 8.46
CA ASN A 215 -28.79 16.29 8.49
C ASN A 215 -29.69 16.20 7.24
N ALA A 216 -29.24 15.55 6.16
CA ALA A 216 -30.04 15.33 4.95
C ALA A 216 -30.99 14.11 5.09
N SER A 217 -30.70 13.16 5.99
CA SER A 217 -31.51 11.98 6.24
C SER A 217 -32.94 12.34 6.63
N PHE A 218 -33.90 11.56 6.16
CA PHE A 218 -35.29 11.65 6.57
C PHE A 218 -35.44 11.47 8.08
N ILE A 219 -34.73 10.51 8.69
CA ILE A 219 -34.83 10.22 10.13
C ILE A 219 -34.47 11.45 10.96
N VAL A 220 -33.42 12.17 10.58
CA VAL A 220 -32.98 13.40 11.26
C VAL A 220 -33.96 14.54 11.01
N ARG A 221 -34.40 14.74 9.77
CA ARG A 221 -35.31 15.84 9.38
C ARG A 221 -36.72 15.69 9.95
N ALA A 222 -37.17 14.46 10.14
CA ALA A 222 -38.49 14.13 10.65
C ALA A 222 -38.49 13.79 12.14
N ARG A 223 -37.37 13.97 12.85
CA ARG A 223 -37.16 13.52 14.24
C ARG A 223 -38.31 13.85 15.19
N GLU A 224 -38.86 15.06 15.13
CA GLU A 224 -39.99 15.51 15.96
C GLU A 224 -41.31 14.74 15.73
N HIS A 225 -41.37 13.92 14.68
CA HIS A 225 -42.55 13.17 14.24
C HIS A 225 -42.31 11.65 14.17
N LEU A 226 -41.15 11.17 14.63
CA LEU A 226 -40.77 9.75 14.60
C LEU A 226 -40.75 9.08 15.98
N ASP A 227 -41.24 9.77 17.02
CA ASP A 227 -41.36 9.18 18.36
C ASP A 227 -42.32 7.97 18.34
N GLY A 228 -41.87 6.84 18.90
CA GLY A 228 -42.59 5.56 18.84
C GLY A 228 -42.66 4.90 17.46
N VAL A 229 -42.02 5.46 16.43
CA VAL A 229 -41.95 4.86 15.09
C VAL A 229 -40.80 3.87 15.00
N GLY A 230 -41.07 2.70 14.44
CA GLY A 230 -40.10 1.65 14.19
C GLY A 230 -40.23 1.05 12.81
N VAL A 231 -39.26 0.21 12.47
CA VAL A 231 -39.22 -0.59 11.25
C VAL A 231 -39.06 -2.06 11.63
N LEU A 232 -39.87 -2.90 11.00
CA LEU A 232 -39.77 -4.35 11.05
C LEU A 232 -39.40 -4.85 9.66
N LEU A 233 -38.32 -5.61 9.56
CA LEU A 233 -37.88 -6.26 8.32
C LEU A 233 -38.09 -7.77 8.44
N ASN A 234 -38.89 -8.34 7.54
CA ASN A 234 -39.00 -9.78 7.39
C ASN A 234 -37.98 -10.26 6.36
N TRP A 235 -37.11 -11.18 6.76
CA TRP A 235 -36.11 -11.79 5.90
C TRP A 235 -36.68 -13.07 5.25
N GLU A 236 -36.20 -13.45 4.06
CA GLU A 236 -36.74 -14.62 3.34
C GLU A 236 -36.56 -15.94 4.13
N THR A 237 -35.60 -16.02 5.06
CA THR A 237 -35.43 -17.16 5.98
C THR A 237 -36.45 -17.24 7.11
N GLY A 238 -37.19 -16.16 7.39
CA GLY A 238 -38.20 -16.10 8.45
C GLY A 238 -37.73 -15.53 9.79
N ASP A 239 -36.54 -14.90 9.86
CA ASP A 239 -36.00 -14.29 11.08
C ASP A 239 -36.13 -12.75 11.05
N PRO A 240 -37.21 -12.15 11.59
CA PRO A 240 -37.45 -10.71 11.48
C PRO A 240 -36.48 -9.88 12.33
N SER A 241 -36.13 -8.68 11.86
CA SER A 241 -35.45 -7.64 12.67
C SER A 241 -36.40 -6.49 12.96
N VAL A 242 -36.35 -5.97 14.18
CA VAL A 242 -37.17 -4.82 14.61
C VAL A 242 -36.24 -3.75 15.18
N ARG A 243 -36.35 -2.53 14.66
CA ARG A 243 -35.56 -1.38 15.12
C ARG A 243 -36.44 -0.14 15.27
N PRO A 244 -36.30 0.64 16.36
CA PRO A 244 -36.85 1.99 16.38
C PRO A 244 -36.13 2.86 15.35
N LEU A 245 -36.83 3.79 14.71
CA LEU A 245 -36.19 4.73 13.77
C LEU A 245 -35.38 5.80 14.51
N LEU A 246 -35.79 6.13 15.74
CA LEU A 246 -35.05 7.03 16.64
C LEU A 246 -34.22 6.20 17.62
N ASP A 247 -33.18 5.55 17.11
CA ASP A 247 -32.16 4.93 17.94
C ASP A 247 -30.88 5.78 17.89
N ASP A 248 -30.59 6.51 18.97
CA ASP A 248 -29.33 7.26 19.11
C ASP A 248 -28.17 6.35 19.60
N SER A 249 -28.43 5.06 19.89
CA SER A 249 -27.40 4.14 20.36
C SER A 249 -26.60 3.54 19.20
N PHE A 250 -25.55 4.26 18.79
CA PHE A 250 -24.53 3.67 17.92
C PHE A 250 -23.69 2.67 18.72
N ASP A 251 -23.86 1.38 18.45
CA ASP A 251 -22.99 0.33 18.97
C ASP A 251 -22.04 -0.14 17.84
N PRO A 252 -20.73 0.21 17.91
CA PRO A 252 -19.74 -0.19 16.92
C PRO A 252 -19.56 -1.71 16.76
N SER A 253 -20.11 -2.51 17.68
CA SER A 253 -20.09 -3.98 17.61
C SER A 253 -21.25 -4.58 16.81
N LEU A 254 -22.23 -3.76 16.40
CA LEU A 254 -23.32 -4.21 15.55
C LEU A 254 -22.81 -4.57 14.15
N TYR A 255 -23.29 -5.71 13.65
CA TYR A 255 -22.97 -6.16 12.31
C TYR A 255 -24.03 -5.62 11.31
N PRO A 256 -23.67 -4.69 10.41
CA PRO A 256 -24.62 -4.15 9.44
C PRO A 256 -25.04 -5.25 8.46
N ARG A 257 -26.35 -5.51 8.41
CA ARG A 257 -26.96 -6.57 7.60
C ARG A 257 -27.17 -6.16 6.14
N ALA A 258 -27.02 -4.88 5.82
CA ALA A 258 -27.06 -4.31 4.48
C ALA A 258 -25.90 -3.30 4.30
N ARG A 259 -25.59 -2.95 3.06
CA ARG A 259 -24.71 -1.84 2.70
C ARG A 259 -25.56 -0.66 2.28
N TYR A 260 -25.38 0.51 2.89
CA TYR A 260 -26.15 1.70 2.55
C TYR A 260 -25.26 2.82 2.01
N LEU A 261 -25.45 3.15 0.74
CA LEU A 261 -24.85 4.30 0.07
C LEU A 261 -25.88 5.44 0.05
N SER A 262 -25.92 6.24 1.13
CA SER A 262 -26.78 7.42 1.18
C SER A 262 -26.32 8.49 0.18
N GLN A 263 -27.25 9.33 -0.28
CA GLN A 263 -26.94 10.42 -1.21
C GLN A 263 -25.77 11.29 -0.71
N LYS A 264 -25.85 11.74 0.55
CA LYS A 264 -24.83 12.61 1.13
C LYS A 264 -23.48 11.90 1.32
N PHE A 265 -23.48 10.60 1.64
CA PHE A 265 -22.26 9.82 1.71
C PHE A 265 -21.56 9.76 0.34
N VAL A 266 -22.31 9.51 -0.73
CA VAL A 266 -21.77 9.51 -2.10
C VAL A 266 -21.24 10.91 -2.46
N GLU A 267 -21.96 11.98 -2.14
CA GLU A 267 -21.51 13.37 -2.36
C GLU A 267 -20.22 13.71 -1.59
N GLU A 268 -20.12 13.30 -0.32
CA GLU A 268 -18.94 13.52 0.53
C GLU A 268 -17.71 12.79 -0.02
N LEU A 269 -17.85 11.51 -0.38
CA LEU A 269 -16.79 10.73 -1.03
C LEU A 269 -16.35 11.30 -2.38
N CYS A 270 -17.28 11.90 -3.12
CA CYS A 270 -17.00 12.53 -4.41
C CYS A 270 -16.48 13.98 -4.28
N SER A 271 -16.49 14.56 -3.08
CA SER A 271 -16.01 15.91 -2.81
C SER A 271 -14.48 16.02 -2.84
N ALA A 272 -13.95 17.25 -2.95
CA ALA A 272 -12.50 17.48 -2.95
C ALA A 272 -11.81 17.07 -1.62
N ASP A 273 -12.55 17.11 -0.50
CA ASP A 273 -12.03 16.82 0.84
C ASP A 273 -12.16 15.33 1.22
N GLY A 274 -13.18 14.62 0.71
CA GLY A 274 -13.42 13.19 0.99
C GLY A 274 -12.42 12.22 0.33
N LEU A 275 -11.50 12.74 -0.47
CA LEU A 275 -10.51 11.95 -1.20
C LEU A 275 -9.37 11.39 -0.36
N ARG A 276 -9.12 11.92 0.84
CA ARG A 276 -7.87 11.59 1.55
C ARG A 276 -7.90 10.20 2.17
N ASP A 277 -8.98 9.83 2.87
CA ASP A 277 -8.98 8.61 3.70
C ASP A 277 -10.19 7.68 3.45
N GLU A 278 -11.42 8.19 3.27
CA GLU A 278 -12.62 7.33 3.25
C GLU A 278 -12.76 6.48 1.97
N LEU A 279 -12.61 7.09 0.78
CA LEU A 279 -12.65 6.34 -0.48
C LEU A 279 -11.50 5.34 -0.58
N LEU A 280 -10.32 5.72 -0.06
CA LEU A 280 -9.14 4.85 -0.03
C LEU A 280 -9.35 3.66 0.91
N SER A 281 -9.95 3.88 2.08
CA SER A 281 -10.33 2.82 3.02
C SER A 281 -11.30 1.81 2.39
N GLU A 282 -12.30 2.28 1.62
CA GLU A 282 -13.21 1.38 0.90
C GLU A 282 -12.50 0.57 -0.19
N ILE A 283 -11.55 1.20 -0.89
CA ILE A 283 -10.70 0.50 -1.86
C ILE A 283 -9.86 -0.58 -1.15
N GLU A 284 -9.19 -0.23 -0.05
CA GLU A 284 -8.38 -1.14 0.76
C GLU A 284 -9.20 -2.30 1.33
N ARG A 285 -10.44 -2.05 1.76
CA ARG A 285 -11.40 -3.09 2.14
C ARG A 285 -11.65 -4.06 0.99
N VAL A 286 -12.00 -3.57 -0.19
CA VAL A 286 -12.27 -4.40 -1.37
C VAL A 286 -11.05 -5.22 -1.76
N ILE A 287 -9.85 -4.66 -1.66
CA ILE A 287 -8.59 -5.37 -1.93
C ILE A 287 -8.35 -6.47 -0.89
N PHE A 288 -8.54 -6.16 0.39
CA PHE A 288 -8.41 -7.13 1.46
C PHE A 288 -9.40 -8.29 1.29
N GLU A 289 -10.65 -7.97 0.95
CA GLU A 289 -11.68 -8.96 0.67
C GLU A 289 -11.37 -9.79 -0.59
N ALA A 290 -10.63 -9.22 -1.54
CA ALA A 290 -10.21 -9.93 -2.74
C ALA A 290 -9.17 -11.03 -2.49
N HIS A 291 -8.43 -10.98 -1.37
CA HIS A 291 -7.50 -12.04 -0.97
C HIS A 291 -8.23 -13.24 -0.36
N SER A 292 -7.75 -14.43 -0.65
CA SER A 292 -8.24 -15.65 0.01
C SER A 292 -7.94 -15.61 1.51
N THR A 293 -8.70 -16.37 2.31
CA THR A 293 -8.46 -16.47 3.77
C THR A 293 -7.05 -16.96 4.12
N LEU A 294 -6.42 -17.74 3.24
CA LEU A 294 -5.04 -18.20 3.39
C LEU A 294 -4.01 -17.08 3.15
N GLU A 295 -4.31 -16.16 2.22
CA GLU A 295 -3.40 -15.06 1.84
C GLU A 295 -3.52 -13.84 2.76
N ARG A 296 -4.51 -13.81 3.66
CA ARG A 296 -4.70 -12.72 4.64
C ARG A 296 -3.78 -12.85 5.86
N ASP A 297 -3.02 -13.94 6.00
CA ASP A 297 -2.05 -14.14 7.08
C ASP A 297 -2.64 -13.94 8.51
N GLY A 298 -3.94 -14.17 8.67
CA GLY A 298 -4.66 -13.94 9.94
C GLY A 298 -5.02 -12.49 10.25
N ALA A 299 -4.70 -11.54 9.37
CA ALA A 299 -5.09 -10.14 9.48
C ALA A 299 -6.62 -9.97 9.40
N THR A 300 -7.12 -8.90 10.01
CA THR A 300 -8.55 -8.54 10.06
C THR A 300 -8.92 -7.43 9.09
N ASP A 301 -7.95 -6.63 8.65
CA ASP A 301 -8.09 -5.58 7.66
C ASP A 301 -6.83 -5.44 6.78
N PHE A 302 -6.90 -4.56 5.79
CA PHE A 302 -5.80 -4.29 4.86
C PHE A 302 -4.58 -3.69 5.54
N ALA A 303 -4.78 -2.79 6.51
CA ALA A 303 -3.70 -2.07 7.18
C ALA A 303 -2.84 -3.03 8.02
N GLU A 304 -3.48 -3.95 8.75
CA GLU A 304 -2.83 -5.02 9.50
C GLU A 304 -2.06 -5.96 8.56
N LEU A 305 -2.67 -6.36 7.43
CA LEU A 305 -2.01 -7.21 6.43
C LEU A 305 -0.77 -6.53 5.83
N LEU A 306 -0.89 -5.26 5.46
CA LEU A 306 0.22 -4.46 4.95
C LEU A 306 1.33 -4.34 6.01
N GLN A 307 0.97 -4.05 7.26
CA GLN A 307 1.92 -3.95 8.36
C GLN A 307 2.66 -5.27 8.58
N LEU A 308 1.96 -6.41 8.64
CA LEU A 308 2.57 -7.74 8.82
C LEU A 308 3.63 -8.04 7.75
N ARG A 309 3.37 -7.64 6.50
CA ARG A 309 4.29 -7.91 5.39
C ARG A 309 5.40 -6.88 5.22
N THR A 310 5.24 -5.66 5.72
CA THR A 310 6.21 -4.56 5.52
C THR A 310 7.06 -4.24 6.74
N THR A 311 6.65 -4.63 7.96
CA THR A 311 7.36 -4.26 9.21
C THR A 311 8.84 -4.63 9.17
N VAL A 312 9.18 -5.87 8.78
CA VAL A 312 10.59 -6.30 8.72
C VAL A 312 11.41 -5.48 7.71
N LEU A 313 10.80 -5.07 6.59
CA LEU A 313 11.45 -4.27 5.57
C LEU A 313 11.69 -2.85 6.06
N ARG A 314 10.72 -2.25 6.75
CA ARG A 314 10.83 -0.93 7.37
C ARG A 314 11.90 -0.91 8.48
N ASP A 315 11.94 -1.94 9.32
CA ASP A 315 12.97 -2.10 10.35
C ASP A 315 14.38 -2.23 9.72
N ASN A 316 14.51 -2.98 8.62
CA ASN A 316 15.79 -3.12 7.92
C ASN A 316 16.23 -1.78 7.31
N ARG A 317 15.30 -1.02 6.71
CA ARG A 317 15.56 0.33 6.21
C ARG A 317 16.08 1.24 7.32
N GLU A 318 15.42 1.29 8.48
CA GLU A 318 15.83 2.13 9.60
C GLU A 318 17.24 1.75 10.12
N ARG A 319 17.54 0.45 10.24
CA ARG A 319 18.88 -0.04 10.65
C ARG A 319 19.97 0.37 9.67
N ASP A 320 19.73 0.23 8.37
CA ASP A 320 20.72 0.60 7.36
C ASP A 320 20.89 2.14 7.27
N GLU A 321 19.84 2.92 7.52
CA GLU A 321 19.94 4.38 7.68
C GLU A 321 20.79 4.78 8.90
N GLU A 322 20.64 4.11 10.04
CA GLU A 322 21.48 4.32 11.23
C GLU A 322 22.95 3.91 10.96
N ALA A 323 23.17 2.83 10.20
CA ALA A 323 24.50 2.40 9.78
C ALA A 323 25.17 3.46 8.89
N ILE A 324 24.43 4.10 7.98
CA ILE A 324 24.93 5.20 7.15
C ILE A 324 25.36 6.39 8.02
N GLU A 325 24.58 6.74 9.05
CA GLU A 325 24.92 7.82 9.99
C GLU A 325 26.21 7.50 10.75
N THR A 326 26.31 6.28 11.31
CA THR A 326 27.49 5.82 12.06
C THR A 326 28.75 5.78 11.19
N LEU A 327 28.66 5.23 9.98
CA LEU A 327 29.79 5.17 9.04
C LEU A 327 30.22 6.59 8.62
N SER A 328 29.27 7.51 8.47
CA SER A 328 29.58 8.90 8.12
C SER A 328 30.34 9.63 9.23
N ASP A 329 30.00 9.38 10.49
CA ASP A 329 30.74 9.89 11.64
C ASP A 329 32.18 9.37 11.69
N GLN A 330 32.38 8.07 11.39
CA GLN A 330 33.70 7.46 11.31
C GLN A 330 34.53 8.01 10.14
N ILE A 331 33.91 8.26 8.98
CA ILE A 331 34.56 8.92 7.84
C ILE A 331 35.01 10.35 8.23
N GLY A 332 34.18 11.08 8.97
CA GLY A 332 34.52 12.40 9.50
C GLY A 332 35.76 12.38 10.40
N LEU A 333 35.82 11.42 11.33
CA LEU A 333 36.98 11.18 12.21
C LEU A 333 38.27 10.92 11.43
N GLU A 334 38.20 10.04 10.44
CA GLU A 334 39.39 9.67 9.65
C GLU A 334 39.86 10.82 8.74
N ARG A 335 38.95 11.65 8.22
CA ARG A 335 39.32 12.89 7.50
C ARG A 335 39.97 13.92 8.42
N GLU A 336 39.51 14.03 9.67
CA GLU A 336 40.13 14.91 10.67
C GLU A 336 41.59 14.50 10.92
N LYS A 337 41.86 13.20 11.10
CA LYS A 337 43.23 12.66 11.23
C LYS A 337 44.12 13.02 10.04
N GLN A 338 43.60 12.94 8.81
CA GLN A 338 44.34 13.35 7.61
C GLN A 338 44.74 14.83 7.64
N SER A 339 43.86 15.71 8.11
CA SER A 339 44.15 17.15 8.20
C SER A 339 45.29 17.47 9.18
N GLN A 340 45.51 16.60 10.19
CA GLN A 340 46.56 16.78 11.20
C GLN A 340 47.95 16.40 10.68
N ILE A 341 48.07 15.66 9.58
CA ILE A 341 49.35 15.15 9.04
C ILE A 341 50.36 16.28 8.83
N ALA A 342 49.96 17.38 8.18
CA ALA A 342 50.85 18.50 7.90
C ALA A 342 51.35 19.20 9.18
N GLY A 343 50.43 19.40 10.15
CA GLY A 343 50.75 19.96 11.45
C GLY A 343 51.70 19.07 12.25
N LEU A 344 51.45 17.77 12.29
CA LEU A 344 52.31 16.78 12.94
C LEU A 344 53.70 16.73 12.30
N LYS A 345 53.81 16.74 10.96
CA LYS A 345 55.11 16.81 10.26
C LYS A 345 55.88 18.08 10.62
N SER A 346 55.21 19.22 10.71
CA SER A 346 55.84 20.48 11.14
C SER A 346 56.31 20.42 12.61
N GLN A 347 55.48 19.93 13.52
CA GLN A 347 55.84 19.78 14.94
C GLN A 347 56.99 18.80 15.15
N ILE A 348 57.01 17.70 14.39
CA ILE A 348 58.13 16.73 14.38
C ILE A 348 59.41 17.44 13.98
N GLY A 349 59.41 18.19 12.87
CA GLY A 349 60.59 18.95 12.42
C GLY A 349 61.06 20.01 13.44
N GLN A 350 60.13 20.73 14.07
CA GLN A 350 60.45 21.71 15.13
C GLN A 350 61.05 21.03 16.37
N LYS A 351 60.50 19.89 16.80
CA LYS A 351 61.05 19.14 17.93
C LYS A 351 62.41 18.54 17.62
N GLU A 352 62.61 18.00 16.42
CA GLU A 352 63.93 17.51 15.98
C GLU A 352 64.98 18.63 16.01
N ALA A 353 64.64 19.84 15.54
CA ALA A 353 65.52 21.01 15.63
C ALA A 353 65.78 21.46 17.08
N LEU A 354 64.77 21.44 17.96
CA LEU A 354 64.92 21.76 19.38
C LEU A 354 65.83 20.76 20.10
N ILE A 355 65.64 19.47 19.85
CA ILE A 355 66.48 18.39 20.38
C ILE A 355 67.93 18.58 19.91
N ALA A 356 68.15 18.88 18.62
CA ALA A 356 69.48 19.19 18.09
C ALA A 356 70.11 20.43 18.76
N GLY A 357 69.30 21.46 19.07
CA GLY A 357 69.73 22.65 19.80
C GLY A 357 70.14 22.36 21.25
N TYR A 358 69.39 21.49 21.95
CA TYR A 358 69.77 21.02 23.29
C TYR A 358 71.04 20.18 23.27
N ILE A 359 71.21 19.30 22.28
CA ILE A 359 72.45 18.53 22.07
C ILE A 359 73.64 19.49 21.91
N LYS A 360 73.53 20.50 21.03
CA LYS A 360 74.59 21.49 20.81
C LYS A 360 74.90 22.34 22.05
N SER A 361 73.89 22.66 22.86
CA SER A 361 74.07 23.42 24.11
C SER A 361 74.74 22.58 25.19
N ARG A 362 74.40 21.29 25.26
CA ARG A 362 75.08 20.31 26.12
C ARG A 362 76.55 20.19 25.74
N ASP A 363 76.86 20.07 24.46
CA ASP A 363 78.24 19.85 23.97
C ASP A 363 79.17 21.06 24.26
N LYS A 364 78.63 22.28 24.39
CA LYS A 364 79.40 23.48 24.78
C LYS A 364 79.76 23.56 26.26
N LEU A 365 79.09 22.80 27.13
CA LEU A 365 79.33 22.81 28.58
C LEU A 365 80.47 21.87 28.99
N VAL A 366 81.11 21.19 28.03
CA VAL A 366 82.18 20.22 28.27
C VAL A 366 83.55 20.87 28.05
N THR A 367 84.38 20.99 29.09
CA THR A 367 85.76 21.50 28.99
C THR A 367 86.78 20.35 28.85
N ALA A 368 87.91 20.64 28.19
CA ALA A 368 88.89 19.67 27.66
C ALA A 368 89.60 18.75 28.68
N GLY A 369 89.40 18.91 29.99
CA GLY A 369 90.01 18.08 31.04
C GLY A 369 89.16 16.91 31.55
N SER A 370 87.87 16.82 31.19
CA SER A 370 86.93 15.79 31.67
C SER A 370 86.23 15.01 30.55
N ALA A 371 86.77 15.06 29.32
CA ALA A 371 86.12 14.57 28.11
C ALA A 371 85.67 13.10 28.18
N GLU A 372 86.52 12.19 28.67
CA GLU A 372 86.18 10.75 28.77
C GLU A 372 85.08 10.46 29.80
N ARG A 373 85.14 11.10 30.98
CA ARG A 373 84.12 10.92 32.04
C ARG A 373 82.78 11.52 31.64
N VAL A 374 82.78 12.64 30.91
CA VAL A 374 81.57 13.24 30.35
C VAL A 374 81.00 12.39 29.21
N ALA A 375 81.84 11.83 28.35
CA ALA A 375 81.40 10.88 27.32
C ALA A 375 80.75 9.63 27.94
N ARG A 376 81.33 9.08 29.01
CA ARG A 376 80.74 7.96 29.76
C ARG A 376 79.43 8.34 30.46
N LEU A 377 79.36 9.52 31.10
CA LEU A 377 78.12 10.04 31.69
C LEU A 377 77.03 10.19 30.64
N ASN A 378 77.35 10.67 29.44
CA ASN A 378 76.41 10.79 28.33
C ASN A 378 75.90 9.43 27.86
N ALA A 379 76.79 8.45 27.65
CA ALA A 379 76.41 7.11 27.25
C ALA A 379 75.50 6.42 28.28
N LEU A 380 75.79 6.60 29.57
CA LEU A 380 74.94 6.10 30.67
C LEU A 380 73.60 6.81 30.75
N THR A 381 73.56 8.13 30.54
CA THR A 381 72.30 8.88 30.60
C THR A 381 71.41 8.58 29.40
N GLU A 382 72.00 8.42 28.20
CA GLU A 382 71.28 7.97 27.00
C GLU A 382 70.71 6.56 27.19
N ALA A 383 71.48 5.65 27.80
CA ALA A 383 70.99 4.33 28.17
C ALA A 383 69.87 4.39 29.22
N ALA A 384 70.00 5.23 30.26
CA ALA A 384 68.96 5.42 31.27
C ALA A 384 67.65 5.97 30.67
N ASP A 385 67.74 6.91 29.73
CA ASP A 385 66.56 7.44 29.04
C ASP A 385 65.92 6.41 28.10
N HIS A 386 66.72 5.55 27.44
CA HIS A 386 66.22 4.40 26.70
C HIS A 386 65.41 3.48 27.63
N VAL A 387 65.98 3.10 28.77
CA VAL A 387 65.33 2.22 29.76
C VAL A 387 64.07 2.86 30.34
N ARG A 388 64.10 4.15 30.70
CA ARG A 388 62.90 4.91 31.11
C ARG A 388 61.81 4.90 30.04
N THR A 389 62.19 4.95 28.78
CA THR A 389 61.25 4.85 27.65
C THR A 389 60.62 3.45 27.58
N GLN A 390 61.40 2.38 27.75
CA GLN A 390 60.86 1.02 27.80
C GLN A 390 59.90 0.81 28.99
N ILE A 391 60.28 1.28 30.19
CA ILE A 391 59.41 1.25 31.38
C ILE A 391 58.09 1.97 31.11
N ARG A 392 58.14 3.15 30.47
CA ARG A 392 56.93 3.93 30.16
C ARG A 392 56.04 3.19 29.16
N LEU A 393 56.60 2.57 28.12
CA LEU A 393 55.84 1.80 27.12
C LEU A 393 55.13 0.62 27.77
N TRP A 394 55.85 -0.24 28.48
CA TRP A 394 55.27 -1.41 29.14
C TRP A 394 54.27 -1.02 30.25
N SER A 395 54.53 0.07 30.97
CA SER A 395 53.59 0.59 31.96
C SER A 395 52.30 1.11 31.31
N GLN A 396 52.39 1.80 30.17
CA GLN A 396 51.20 2.25 29.42
C GLN A 396 50.41 1.05 28.86
N GLU A 397 51.11 0.05 28.29
CA GLU A 397 50.47 -1.19 27.82
C GLU A 397 49.75 -1.91 28.97
N SER A 398 50.37 -2.03 30.15
CA SER A 398 49.73 -2.65 31.31
C SER A 398 48.46 -1.92 31.75
N GLN A 399 48.47 -0.58 31.75
CA GLN A 399 47.29 0.22 32.08
C GLN A 399 46.19 0.09 31.03
N ALA A 400 46.54 0.11 29.75
CA ALA A 400 45.58 -0.07 28.65
C ALA A 400 44.93 -1.47 28.71
N LEU A 401 45.72 -2.51 28.96
CA LEU A 401 45.23 -3.88 29.12
C LEU A 401 44.29 -4.03 30.31
N ARG A 402 44.57 -3.37 31.45
CA ARG A 402 43.67 -3.34 32.62
C ARG A 402 42.34 -2.64 32.30
N SER A 403 42.40 -1.50 31.61
CA SER A 403 41.18 -0.80 31.17
C SER A 403 40.34 -1.66 30.24
N LEU A 404 40.98 -2.35 29.29
CA LEU A 404 40.29 -3.28 28.39
C LEU A 404 39.68 -4.47 29.14
N GLN A 405 40.38 -5.01 30.14
CA GLN A 405 39.84 -6.08 31.00
C GLN A 405 38.57 -5.63 31.75
N ASN A 406 38.56 -4.40 32.26
CA ASN A 406 37.38 -3.82 32.90
C ASN A 406 36.21 -3.64 31.92
N ASP A 407 36.47 -3.17 30.70
CA ASP A 407 35.42 -2.99 29.68
C ASP A 407 34.85 -4.33 29.21
N VAL A 408 35.68 -5.37 29.06
CA VAL A 408 35.23 -6.75 28.79
C VAL A 408 34.33 -7.27 29.92
N SER A 409 34.69 -6.98 31.18
CA SER A 409 33.89 -7.35 32.34
C SER A 409 32.55 -6.61 32.36
N ASP A 410 32.54 -5.29 32.15
CA ASP A 410 31.32 -4.47 32.08
C ASP A 410 30.40 -4.94 30.94
N PHE A 411 30.96 -5.24 29.77
CA PHE A 411 30.20 -5.79 28.66
C PHE A 411 29.48 -7.10 29.03
N ARG A 412 30.17 -8.03 29.68
CA ARG A 412 29.60 -9.34 30.03
C ARG A 412 28.54 -9.25 31.14
N ILE A 413 28.75 -8.39 32.13
CA ILE A 413 27.88 -8.26 33.32
C ILE A 413 26.68 -7.36 33.04
N ASN A 414 26.89 -6.23 32.35
CA ASN A 414 25.88 -5.19 32.19
C ASN A 414 25.37 -5.09 30.75
N ARG A 415 26.25 -4.85 29.77
CA ARG A 415 25.81 -4.49 28.40
C ARG A 415 25.17 -5.65 27.63
N ALA A 416 25.78 -6.84 27.62
CA ALA A 416 25.28 -7.99 26.89
C ALA A 416 23.93 -8.51 27.44
N PRO A 417 23.73 -8.63 28.77
CA PRO A 417 22.42 -8.99 29.32
C PRO A 417 21.34 -7.94 29.05
N MET A 418 21.69 -6.65 29.13
CA MET A 418 20.76 -5.56 28.84
C MET A 418 20.36 -5.56 27.36
N ALA A 419 21.32 -5.73 26.45
CA ALA A 419 21.05 -5.89 25.02
C ALA A 419 20.13 -7.08 24.74
N LEU A 420 20.39 -8.25 25.35
CA LEU A 420 19.52 -9.41 25.23
C LEU A 420 18.11 -9.13 25.76
N ARG A 421 17.97 -8.38 26.86
CA ARG A 421 16.67 -8.00 27.41
C ARG A 421 15.89 -7.09 26.46
N THR A 422 16.55 -6.11 25.85
CA THR A 422 15.96 -5.25 24.82
C THR A 422 15.54 -6.06 23.60
N THR A 423 16.38 -6.98 23.12
CA THR A 423 16.02 -7.89 22.02
C THR A 423 14.81 -8.76 22.39
N LYS A 424 14.78 -9.35 23.59
CA LYS A 424 13.61 -10.12 24.08
C LYS A 424 12.32 -9.28 24.04
N GLN A 425 12.39 -8.01 24.45
CA GLN A 425 11.23 -7.10 24.46
C GLN A 425 10.76 -6.74 23.05
N ASN A 426 11.68 -6.55 22.10
CA ASN A 426 11.34 -6.18 20.73
C ASN A 426 10.78 -7.38 19.93
N PHE A 427 11.09 -8.61 20.34
CA PHE A 427 10.74 -9.83 19.60
C PHE A 427 9.90 -10.81 20.42
N VAL A 428 8.99 -10.31 21.27
CA VAL A 428 8.10 -11.14 22.10
C VAL A 428 7.27 -12.12 21.25
N GLY A 429 6.84 -11.69 20.06
CA GLY A 429 6.08 -12.51 19.10
C GLY A 429 6.85 -13.71 18.53
N ALA A 430 8.18 -13.80 18.74
CA ALA A 430 8.95 -14.98 18.34
C ALA A 430 8.71 -16.19 19.26
N HIS A 431 8.09 -15.99 20.43
CA HIS A 431 7.73 -17.04 21.39
C HIS A 431 8.89 -17.98 21.78
N LEU A 432 10.13 -17.48 21.79
CA LEU A 432 11.30 -18.26 22.18
C LEU A 432 11.39 -18.40 23.70
N ASP A 433 11.79 -19.58 24.17
CA ASP A 433 12.05 -19.82 25.59
C ASP A 433 13.35 -19.15 26.06
N ASP A 434 13.53 -19.03 27.38
CA ASP A 434 14.70 -18.37 27.95
C ASP A 434 16.03 -19.04 27.57
N LYS A 435 16.02 -20.36 27.36
CA LYS A 435 17.21 -21.14 27.00
C LYS A 435 17.65 -20.84 25.57
N THR A 436 16.69 -20.70 24.66
CA THR A 436 16.91 -20.36 23.26
C THR A 436 17.38 -18.92 23.13
N TRP A 437 16.78 -18.01 23.91
CA TRP A 437 17.24 -16.62 23.96
C TRP A 437 18.70 -16.47 24.41
N GLU A 438 19.18 -17.29 25.34
CA GLU A 438 20.57 -17.20 25.81
C GLU A 438 21.60 -17.44 24.68
N VAL A 439 21.22 -18.15 23.60
CA VAL A 439 22.06 -18.33 22.41
C VAL A 439 22.30 -17.01 21.66
N PHE A 440 21.38 -16.06 21.76
CA PHE A 440 21.50 -14.73 21.14
C PHE A 440 22.34 -13.76 21.99
N ARG A 441 22.79 -14.16 23.18
CA ARG A 441 23.63 -13.33 24.03
C ARG A 441 24.95 -13.05 23.33
N GLN A 442 25.25 -11.78 23.13
CA GLN A 442 26.52 -11.38 22.53
C GLN A 442 27.70 -11.76 23.44
N THR A 443 28.71 -12.40 22.85
CA THR A 443 29.94 -12.83 23.54
C THR A 443 31.17 -12.51 22.70
N TYR A 444 32.30 -12.29 23.36
CA TYR A 444 33.58 -12.24 22.66
C TYR A 444 33.99 -13.61 22.13
N ALA A 445 34.53 -13.64 20.92
CA ALA A 445 35.06 -14.87 20.33
C ALA A 445 36.43 -15.26 20.94
N GLY A 446 36.60 -16.53 21.26
CA GLY A 446 37.87 -17.08 21.75
C GLY A 446 38.18 -16.80 23.24
N ASN A 447 39.41 -17.12 23.66
CA ASN A 447 39.85 -16.96 25.04
C ASN A 447 40.42 -15.56 25.31
N VAL A 448 39.52 -14.58 25.46
CA VAL A 448 39.90 -13.19 25.73
C VAL A 448 40.60 -13.05 27.09
N ASP A 449 40.08 -13.70 28.14
CA ASP A 449 40.62 -13.56 29.50
C ASP A 449 42.05 -14.11 29.62
N GLY A 450 42.31 -15.28 29.03
CA GLY A 450 43.66 -15.84 28.97
C GLY A 450 44.62 -14.91 28.23
N THR A 451 44.19 -14.39 27.07
CA THR A 451 45.01 -13.48 26.26
C THR A 451 45.36 -12.19 27.02
N LEU A 452 44.37 -11.56 27.66
CA LEU A 452 44.59 -10.33 28.44
C LEU A 452 45.47 -10.58 29.66
N THR A 453 45.23 -11.68 30.39
CA THR A 453 45.98 -12.02 31.60
C THR A 453 47.45 -12.30 31.28
N GLU A 454 47.73 -13.07 30.22
CA GLU A 454 49.10 -13.38 29.79
C GLU A 454 49.85 -12.11 29.36
N ARG A 455 49.22 -11.27 28.53
CA ARG A 455 49.80 -10.01 28.06
C ARG A 455 50.06 -9.03 29.21
N LEU A 456 49.12 -8.91 30.15
CA LEU A 456 49.27 -8.05 31.32
C LEU A 456 50.42 -8.51 32.21
N ALA A 457 50.48 -9.81 32.53
CA ALA A 457 51.56 -10.39 33.32
C ALA A 457 52.93 -10.20 32.66
N LYS A 458 53.00 -10.30 31.33
CA LYS A 458 54.21 -9.99 30.55
C LYS A 458 54.61 -8.52 30.70
N ALA A 459 53.69 -7.59 30.44
CA ALA A 459 53.96 -6.16 30.52
C ALA A 459 54.42 -5.72 31.93
N GLU A 460 53.81 -6.26 32.98
CA GLU A 460 54.20 -5.98 34.37
C GLU A 460 55.59 -6.55 34.69
N ARG A 461 55.89 -7.77 34.23
CA ARG A 461 57.20 -8.39 34.40
C ARG A 461 58.30 -7.61 33.70
N GLU A 462 58.08 -7.21 32.45
CA GLU A 462 59.02 -6.38 31.69
C GLU A 462 59.22 -5.01 32.36
N THR A 463 58.14 -4.35 32.79
CA THR A 463 58.22 -3.08 33.53
C THR A 463 59.10 -3.21 34.78
N ALA A 464 58.92 -4.29 35.55
CA ALA A 464 59.72 -4.56 36.74
C ALA A 464 61.19 -4.87 36.41
N ALA A 465 61.44 -5.65 35.36
CA ALA A 465 62.79 -6.00 34.90
C ALA A 465 63.58 -4.76 34.46
N TRP A 466 63.00 -3.92 33.59
CA TRP A 466 63.63 -2.68 33.13
C TRP A 466 63.86 -1.67 34.28
N ARG A 467 62.98 -1.63 35.29
CA ARG A 467 63.16 -0.76 36.47
C ARG A 467 64.30 -1.23 37.37
N GLY A 468 64.42 -2.53 37.62
CA GLY A 468 65.42 -3.10 38.53
C GLY A 468 65.24 -2.68 39.99
N LYS A 469 66.31 -2.84 40.77
CA LYS A 469 66.37 -2.44 42.19
C LYS A 469 67.25 -1.22 42.36
N GLU A 470 66.85 -0.32 43.26
CA GLU A 470 67.68 0.81 43.65
C GLU A 470 68.93 0.32 44.40
N LEU A 471 70.12 0.72 43.94
CA LEU A 471 71.39 0.27 44.51
C LEU A 471 71.90 1.27 45.56
N PRO A 472 72.34 0.81 46.75
CA PRO A 472 72.85 1.68 47.79
C PRO A 472 74.23 2.25 47.44
N ARG A 473 74.56 3.42 48.00
CA ARG A 473 75.86 4.07 47.78
C ARG A 473 77.03 3.22 48.32
N LYS A 474 78.01 2.93 47.48
CA LYS A 474 79.31 2.33 47.82
C LYS A 474 80.19 3.30 48.63
N ALA A 475 81.00 2.75 49.54
CA ALA A 475 81.87 3.53 50.44
C ALA A 475 83.01 4.28 49.71
N ASN A 476 83.39 3.82 48.51
CA ASN A 476 84.43 4.42 47.69
C ASN A 476 83.85 4.84 46.32
N ASP A 477 83.80 6.14 46.04
CA ASP A 477 83.28 6.65 44.75
C ASP A 477 84.19 6.30 43.55
N GLN A 478 85.41 5.77 43.76
CA GLN A 478 86.24 5.22 42.66
C GLN A 478 85.78 3.85 42.15
N GLU A 479 84.93 3.13 42.87
CA GLU A 479 84.44 1.81 42.43
C GLU A 479 83.20 1.94 41.51
N PRO A 480 83.24 1.48 40.25
CA PRO A 480 82.09 1.49 39.36
C PRO A 480 80.96 0.55 39.82
N TYR A 481 79.71 0.95 39.58
CA TYR A 481 78.51 0.10 39.67
C TYR A 481 78.29 -0.69 38.38
N VAL A 482 78.81 -0.20 37.26
CA VAL A 482 78.67 -0.79 35.93
C VAL A 482 80.05 -0.91 35.29
N ALA A 483 80.41 -2.10 34.79
CA ALA A 483 81.69 -2.34 34.12
C ALA A 483 81.83 -1.49 32.85
N ASP A 484 83.07 -1.10 32.51
CA ASP A 484 83.33 -0.18 31.39
C ASP A 484 82.91 -0.77 30.02
N ASP A 485 82.92 -2.09 29.86
CA ASP A 485 82.54 -2.86 28.68
C ASP A 485 81.07 -3.32 28.65
N ALA A 486 80.27 -3.00 29.67
CA ALA A 486 78.89 -3.45 29.77
C ALA A 486 77.99 -2.85 28.67
N GLU A 487 77.06 -3.65 28.12
CA GLU A 487 76.01 -3.18 27.21
C GLU A 487 74.97 -2.33 27.95
N LEU A 488 75.22 -1.02 28.01
CA LEU A 488 74.46 -0.08 28.83
C LEU A 488 72.94 -0.11 28.60
N LYS A 489 72.49 -0.40 27.36
CA LYS A 489 71.06 -0.43 27.00
C LYS A 489 70.31 -1.68 27.51
N GLN A 490 71.00 -2.66 28.08
CA GLN A 490 70.39 -3.87 28.67
C GLN A 490 70.37 -3.86 30.20
N LEU A 491 70.98 -2.85 30.81
CA LEU A 491 71.01 -2.70 32.27
C LEU A 491 69.70 -2.13 32.79
N SER A 492 69.40 -2.41 34.06
CA SER A 492 68.23 -1.85 34.72
C SER A 492 68.40 -0.36 35.05
N LEU A 493 67.28 0.35 35.20
CA LEU A 493 67.31 1.77 35.55
C LEU A 493 68.06 2.01 36.86
N GLY A 494 67.88 1.14 37.86
CA GLY A 494 68.57 1.25 39.15
C GLY A 494 70.09 1.14 39.05
N GLU A 495 70.62 0.30 38.16
CA GLU A 495 72.07 0.16 37.91
C GLU A 495 72.63 1.41 37.20
N LEU A 496 71.90 1.90 36.20
CA LEU A 496 72.29 3.07 35.42
C LEU A 496 72.24 4.35 36.27
N GLU A 497 71.21 4.54 37.10
CA GLU A 497 71.10 5.71 37.99
C GLU A 497 72.17 5.74 39.09
N ALA A 498 72.53 4.58 39.64
CA ALA A 498 73.62 4.48 40.61
C ALA A 498 74.98 4.87 40.00
N GLU A 499 75.26 4.41 38.77
CA GLU A 499 76.49 4.75 38.06
C GLU A 499 76.52 6.21 37.57
N ILE A 500 75.40 6.74 37.07
CA ILE A 500 75.25 8.15 36.73
C ILE A 500 75.55 9.02 37.95
N GLY A 501 74.96 8.70 39.11
CA GLY A 501 75.19 9.42 40.36
C GLY A 501 76.66 9.37 40.81
N ARG A 502 77.36 8.26 40.58
CA ARG A 502 78.79 8.12 40.87
C ARG A 502 79.65 8.99 39.96
N ILE A 503 79.46 8.92 38.64
CA ILE A 503 80.25 9.69 37.68
C ILE A 503 80.02 11.19 37.86
N GLN A 504 78.78 11.62 38.16
CA GLN A 504 78.47 13.01 38.50
C GLN A 504 79.26 13.54 39.71
N ARG A 505 79.57 12.70 40.71
CA ARG A 505 80.40 13.08 41.87
C ARG A 505 81.90 13.11 41.58
N LEU A 506 82.39 12.28 40.66
CA LEU A 506 83.81 12.22 40.26
C LEU A 506 84.23 13.34 39.30
N ILE A 507 83.26 13.97 38.66
CA ILE A 507 83.46 15.12 37.80
C ILE A 507 83.47 16.35 38.72
N ASN A 508 84.64 16.91 38.99
CA ASN A 508 84.85 18.11 39.83
C ASN A 508 84.42 19.40 39.08
N ILE A 509 83.21 19.39 38.54
CA ILE A 509 82.56 20.51 37.88
C ILE A 509 81.80 21.30 38.95
N ASP A 510 81.92 22.64 38.91
CA ASP A 510 81.21 23.54 39.81
C ASP A 510 79.70 23.22 39.82
N THR A 511 79.07 23.21 40.99
CA THR A 511 77.72 22.67 41.25
C THR A 511 76.66 23.18 40.25
N ASP A 512 76.83 24.42 39.79
CA ASP A 512 75.96 25.06 38.80
C ASP A 512 76.03 24.41 37.39
N THR A 513 77.21 24.02 36.93
CA THR A 513 77.40 23.41 35.60
C THR A 513 76.91 21.96 35.58
N ALA A 514 77.09 21.20 36.66
CA ALA A 514 76.51 19.86 36.82
C ALA A 514 74.97 19.89 36.82
N ASN A 515 74.37 20.89 37.49
CA ASN A 515 72.93 21.11 37.47
C ASN A 515 72.40 21.47 36.07
N ARG A 516 73.11 22.32 35.32
CA ARG A 516 72.76 22.67 33.93
C ARG A 516 72.83 21.46 32.98
N LEU A 517 73.87 20.64 33.11
CA LEU A 517 74.07 19.45 32.27
C LEU A 517 72.99 18.39 32.53
N ARG A 518 72.64 18.17 33.81
CA ARG A 518 71.48 17.32 34.19
C ARG A 518 70.18 17.85 33.62
N THR A 519 69.91 19.15 33.77
CA THR A 519 68.68 19.78 33.27
C THR A 519 68.52 19.66 31.76
N ILE A 520 69.59 19.91 30.99
CA ILE A 520 69.57 19.78 29.53
C ILE A 520 69.34 18.33 29.10
N THR A 521 69.96 17.38 29.80
CA THR A 521 69.82 15.95 29.44
C THR A 521 68.41 15.43 29.74
N THR A 522 67.81 15.79 30.88
CA THR A 522 66.40 15.49 31.17
C THR A 522 65.47 16.09 30.11
N LYS A 523 65.70 17.34 29.70
CA LYS A 523 64.93 17.98 28.61
C LYS A 523 65.06 17.23 27.28
N ILE A 524 66.26 16.75 26.93
CA ILE A 524 66.46 15.94 25.72
C ILE A 524 65.62 14.64 25.79
N GLY A 525 65.61 13.96 26.95
CA GLY A 525 64.80 12.77 27.18
C GLY A 525 63.30 13.03 27.05
N ASP A 526 62.80 14.08 27.69
CA ASP A 526 61.38 14.48 27.65
C ASP A 526 60.94 14.86 26.22
N GLU A 527 61.77 15.62 25.50
CA GLU A 527 61.49 16.00 24.12
C GLU A 527 61.55 14.81 23.15
N ASN A 528 62.47 13.86 23.33
CA ASN A 528 62.51 12.62 22.56
C ASN A 528 61.26 11.76 22.79
N ALA A 529 60.77 11.67 24.03
CA ALA A 529 59.53 10.97 24.34
C ALA A 529 58.30 11.68 23.77
N ALA A 530 58.32 13.01 23.67
CA ALA A 530 57.29 13.77 22.97
C ALA A 530 57.37 13.58 21.44
N LEU A 531 58.57 13.56 20.87
CA LEU A 531 58.81 13.30 19.44
C LEU A 531 58.32 11.91 19.02
N LYS A 532 58.58 10.88 19.84
CA LYS A 532 58.07 9.52 19.58
C LYS A 532 56.54 9.48 19.52
N ARG A 533 55.87 10.12 20.49
CA ARG A 533 54.39 10.24 20.49
C ARG A 533 53.85 10.93 19.24
N LEU A 534 54.52 11.98 18.77
CA LEU A 534 54.14 12.65 17.52
C LEU A 534 54.35 11.74 16.29
N LYS A 535 55.43 10.95 16.25
CA LYS A 535 55.69 9.98 15.17
C LYS A 535 54.67 8.85 15.15
N ASP A 536 54.31 8.30 16.31
CA ASP A 536 53.27 7.26 16.41
C ASP A 536 51.89 7.81 16.00
N SER A 537 51.56 9.04 16.42
CA SER A 537 50.34 9.73 15.97
C SER A 537 50.34 10.00 14.47
N LEU A 538 51.49 10.37 13.89
CA LEU A 538 51.62 10.57 12.45
C LEU A 538 51.36 9.27 11.69
N ALA A 539 51.90 8.14 12.17
CA ALA A 539 51.70 6.84 11.55
C ALA A 539 50.22 6.41 11.54
N ASP A 540 49.47 6.64 12.62
CA ASP A 540 48.01 6.39 12.61
C ASP A 540 47.29 7.30 11.61
N CYS A 541 47.65 8.60 11.57
CA CYS A 541 47.04 9.55 10.63
C CYS A 541 47.35 9.21 9.16
N GLU A 542 48.54 8.68 8.85
CA GLU A 542 48.92 8.27 7.50
C GLU A 542 48.08 7.06 7.00
N GLY A 543 47.61 6.19 7.90
CA GLY A 543 46.68 5.10 7.58
C GLY A 543 45.22 5.54 7.33
N ALA A 544 44.86 6.77 7.67
CA ALA A 544 43.47 7.23 7.65
C ALA A 544 42.87 7.29 6.24
N ALA A 545 43.68 7.48 5.19
CA ALA A 545 43.23 7.52 3.79
C ALA A 545 42.64 6.19 3.31
N ALA A 546 43.33 5.08 3.62
CA ALA A 546 42.86 3.74 3.29
C ALA A 546 41.56 3.41 4.05
N ARG A 547 41.51 3.70 5.35
CA ARG A 547 40.31 3.49 6.19
C ARG A 547 39.11 4.31 5.71
N THR A 548 39.35 5.57 5.33
CA THR A 548 38.30 6.44 4.76
C THR A 548 37.70 5.84 3.49
N SER A 549 38.52 5.27 2.62
CA SER A 549 38.06 4.67 1.37
C SER A 549 37.25 3.39 1.63
N GLN A 550 37.67 2.57 2.60
CA GLN A 550 36.92 1.39 3.02
C GLN A 550 35.55 1.78 3.61
N LEU A 551 35.52 2.72 4.55
CA LEU A 551 34.28 3.19 5.18
C LEU A 551 33.31 3.81 4.15
N GLN A 552 33.82 4.51 3.13
CA GLN A 552 33.00 5.01 2.03
C GLN A 552 32.32 3.87 1.26
N SER A 553 33.06 2.80 0.93
CA SER A 553 32.50 1.62 0.27
C SER A 553 31.47 0.90 1.15
N GLU A 554 31.70 0.80 2.45
CA GLU A 554 30.73 0.22 3.39
C GLU A 554 29.45 1.05 3.48
N ARG A 555 29.55 2.39 3.47
CA ARG A 555 28.41 3.30 3.46
C ARG A 555 27.61 3.21 2.17
N GLU A 556 28.28 3.08 1.03
CA GLU A 556 27.62 2.86 -0.27
C GLU A 556 26.83 1.55 -0.29
N LYS A 557 27.39 0.47 0.28
CA LYS A 557 26.68 -0.80 0.44
C LYS A 557 25.47 -0.67 1.38
N ALA A 558 25.58 0.13 2.44
CA ALA A 558 24.44 0.40 3.33
C ALA A 558 23.32 1.15 2.59
N TYR A 559 23.66 2.17 1.79
CA TYR A 559 22.69 2.87 0.95
C TYR A 559 22.01 1.95 -0.08
N LEU A 560 22.75 1.02 -0.67
CA LEU A 560 22.17 0.00 -1.55
C LEU A 560 21.13 -0.86 -0.81
N ARG A 561 21.42 -1.32 0.42
CA ARG A 561 20.48 -2.13 1.22
C ARG A 561 19.23 -1.36 1.67
N VAL A 562 19.35 -0.05 1.89
CA VAL A 562 18.19 0.83 2.09
C VAL A 562 17.23 0.72 0.89
N PHE A 563 17.76 0.82 -0.34
CA PHE A 563 16.94 0.69 -1.54
C PHE A 563 16.47 -0.73 -1.82
N GLU A 564 17.21 -1.77 -1.42
CA GLU A 564 16.69 -3.15 -1.44
C GLU A 564 15.43 -3.25 -0.58
N SER A 565 15.42 -2.62 0.60
CA SER A 565 14.25 -2.61 1.50
C SER A 565 13.08 -1.81 0.92
N ILE A 566 13.33 -0.63 0.32
CA ILE A 566 12.29 0.19 -0.33
C ILE A 566 11.68 -0.54 -1.54
N VAL A 567 12.50 -1.12 -2.41
CA VAL A 567 12.02 -1.86 -3.60
C VAL A 567 11.28 -3.15 -3.18
N ALA A 568 11.73 -3.81 -2.11
CA ALA A 568 10.98 -4.94 -1.55
C ALA A 568 9.62 -4.52 -1.00
N GLU A 569 9.51 -3.35 -0.35
CA GLU A 569 8.23 -2.82 0.14
C GLU A 569 7.29 -2.47 -1.02
N GLU A 570 7.81 -1.86 -2.10
CA GLU A 570 7.08 -1.62 -3.35
C GLU A 570 6.55 -2.94 -3.95
N GLN A 571 7.36 -3.99 -3.95
CA GLN A 571 6.95 -5.31 -4.46
C GLN A 571 5.89 -5.99 -3.59
N VAL A 572 5.93 -5.80 -2.26
CA VAL A 572 4.87 -6.26 -1.35
C VAL A 572 3.55 -5.60 -1.70
N LEU A 573 3.54 -4.28 -1.91
CA LEU A 573 2.36 -3.56 -2.37
C LEU A 573 1.87 -4.08 -3.73
N HIS A 574 2.74 -4.25 -4.73
CA HIS A 574 2.34 -4.86 -6.00
C HIS A 574 1.68 -6.23 -5.83
N THR A 575 2.20 -7.04 -4.90
CA THR A 575 1.64 -8.37 -4.61
C THR A 575 0.27 -8.28 -3.95
N LEU A 576 0.08 -7.35 -3.01
CA LEU A 576 -1.20 -7.12 -2.34
C LEU A 576 -2.28 -6.63 -3.31
N TYR A 577 -1.93 -5.82 -4.29
CA TYR A 577 -2.93 -5.32 -5.25
C TYR A 577 -3.15 -6.24 -6.45
N ARG A 578 -2.30 -7.26 -6.64
CA ARG A 578 -2.37 -8.17 -7.78
C ARG A 578 -3.74 -8.85 -7.95
N PRO A 579 -4.40 -9.37 -6.89
CA PRO A 579 -5.72 -9.99 -7.05
C PRO A 579 -6.76 -9.04 -7.66
N LEU A 580 -6.73 -7.77 -7.26
CA LEU A 580 -7.61 -6.74 -7.82
C LEU A 580 -7.24 -6.45 -9.28
N MET A 581 -5.95 -6.29 -9.59
CA MET A 581 -5.46 -6.05 -10.95
C MET A 581 -5.84 -7.17 -11.91
N ASP A 582 -5.70 -8.43 -11.49
CA ASP A 582 -6.06 -9.60 -12.29
C ASP A 582 -7.57 -9.63 -12.58
N ARG A 583 -8.41 -9.28 -11.59
CA ARG A 583 -9.86 -9.13 -11.79
C ARG A 583 -10.19 -8.02 -12.78
N LEU A 584 -9.61 -6.83 -12.61
CA LEU A 584 -9.83 -5.69 -13.49
C LEU A 584 -9.41 -5.98 -14.94
N ALA A 585 -8.31 -6.70 -15.14
CA ALA A 585 -7.84 -7.11 -16.46
C ALA A 585 -8.75 -8.13 -17.15
N GLN A 586 -9.33 -9.05 -16.37
CA GLN A 586 -10.25 -10.07 -16.88
C GLN A 586 -11.68 -9.55 -17.11
N ALA A 587 -12.08 -8.51 -16.37
CA ALA A 587 -13.41 -7.95 -16.45
C ALA A 587 -13.71 -7.36 -17.85
N PRO A 588 -14.92 -7.56 -18.40
CA PRO A 588 -15.36 -6.88 -19.60
C PRO A 588 -15.87 -5.45 -19.32
N GLY A 589 -15.91 -4.61 -20.36
CA GLY A 589 -16.54 -3.29 -20.29
C GLY A 589 -15.78 -2.26 -19.45
N THR A 590 -16.51 -1.45 -18.68
CA THR A 590 -16.02 -0.28 -17.92
C THR A 590 -14.94 -0.61 -16.91
N LEU A 591 -14.93 -1.83 -16.36
CA LEU A 591 -13.98 -2.21 -15.33
C LEU A 591 -12.52 -2.19 -15.82
N ARG A 592 -12.28 -2.39 -17.12
CA ARG A 592 -10.92 -2.27 -17.71
C ARG A 592 -10.35 -0.86 -17.70
N LYS A 593 -11.20 0.14 -17.47
CA LYS A 593 -10.77 1.54 -17.36
C LYS A 593 -10.06 1.81 -16.04
N LEU A 594 -10.29 0.97 -15.02
CA LEU A 594 -9.56 1.04 -13.76
C LEU A 594 -8.19 0.36 -13.91
N SER A 595 -7.16 1.06 -13.47
CA SER A 595 -5.81 0.53 -13.32
C SER A 595 -5.26 0.89 -11.96
N PHE A 596 -4.27 0.14 -11.52
CA PHE A 596 -3.59 0.38 -10.27
C PHE A 596 -2.10 0.55 -10.54
N SER A 597 -1.49 1.55 -9.90
CA SER A 597 -0.05 1.78 -9.96
C SER A 597 0.51 1.94 -8.55
N VAL A 598 1.56 1.16 -8.26
CA VAL A 598 2.50 1.46 -7.18
C VAL A 598 3.68 2.17 -7.81
N SER A 599 4.11 3.27 -7.22
CA SER A 599 5.32 3.95 -7.65
C SER A 599 6.01 4.65 -6.49
N ARG A 600 7.33 4.66 -6.53
CA ARG A 600 8.15 5.50 -5.66
C ARG A 600 8.08 6.94 -6.13
N HIS A 601 7.67 7.83 -5.25
CA HIS A 601 7.74 9.26 -5.48
C HIS A 601 8.93 9.85 -4.73
N ALA A 602 9.79 10.58 -5.45
CA ALA A 602 10.92 11.30 -4.86
C ALA A 602 10.61 12.81 -4.83
N ASP A 603 10.42 13.37 -3.65
CA ASP A 603 10.28 14.81 -3.43
C ASP A 603 11.67 15.49 -3.50
N VAL A 604 12.13 15.67 -4.74
CA VAL A 604 13.43 16.29 -5.03
C VAL A 604 13.48 17.74 -4.55
N HIS A 605 12.35 18.45 -4.54
CA HIS A 605 12.29 19.83 -4.07
C HIS A 605 12.58 19.92 -2.57
N ARG A 606 11.94 19.06 -1.77
CA ARG A 606 12.22 18.94 -0.34
C ARG A 606 13.67 18.53 -0.09
N TRP A 607 14.16 17.51 -0.79
CA TRP A 607 15.55 17.05 -0.65
C TRP A 607 16.56 18.18 -0.98
N ALA A 608 16.33 18.92 -2.06
CA ALA A 608 17.21 20.02 -2.44
C ALA A 608 17.14 21.17 -1.43
N THR A 609 15.95 21.50 -0.91
CA THR A 609 15.77 22.56 0.10
C THR A 609 16.50 22.24 1.40
N GLU A 610 16.39 20.99 1.88
CA GLU A 610 17.11 20.50 3.07
C GLU A 610 18.64 20.58 2.86
N GLY A 611 19.12 20.22 1.67
CA GLY A 611 20.54 20.30 1.31
C GLY A 611 21.08 21.71 1.19
N GLU A 612 20.34 22.59 0.52
CA GLU A 612 20.68 24.01 0.38
C GLU A 612 20.75 24.72 1.74
N GLY A 613 20.07 24.20 2.77
CA GLY A 613 20.20 24.66 4.16
C GLY A 613 21.56 24.39 4.80
N LEU A 614 22.41 23.53 4.20
CA LEU A 614 23.73 23.17 4.71
C LEU A 614 24.87 23.98 4.05
N PHE A 615 24.60 24.81 3.05
CA PHE A 615 25.62 25.46 2.22
C PHE A 615 25.66 26.98 2.39
N ASP A 616 26.87 27.58 2.37
CA ASP A 616 27.08 29.02 2.45
C ASP A 616 26.63 29.71 1.17
N LYS A 617 25.40 30.23 1.21
CA LYS A 617 24.73 30.91 0.09
C LYS A 617 25.38 32.23 -0.32
N ARG A 618 26.41 32.71 0.39
CA ARG A 618 27.09 33.99 0.12
C ARG A 618 28.31 33.85 -0.78
N ARG A 619 28.83 32.64 -0.99
CA ARG A 619 30.01 32.39 -1.84
C ARG A 619 29.65 32.41 -3.32
N SER A 620 30.52 32.98 -4.15
CA SER A 620 30.33 33.03 -5.61
C SER A 620 30.54 31.65 -6.25
N GLY A 621 29.51 31.12 -6.93
CA GLY A 621 29.52 29.84 -7.64
C GLY A 621 28.18 29.61 -8.38
N PRO A 622 27.92 28.41 -8.96
CA PRO A 622 26.64 28.08 -9.61
C PRO A 622 25.43 28.25 -8.67
N PHE A 623 25.65 28.10 -7.37
CA PHE A 623 24.68 28.27 -6.28
C PHE A 623 24.26 29.72 -5.99
N LYS A 624 24.49 30.66 -6.90
CA LYS A 624 24.05 32.06 -6.76
C LYS A 624 22.52 32.25 -6.93
N GLY A 625 21.75 31.16 -6.89
CA GLY A 625 20.29 31.10 -6.90
C GLY A 625 19.78 29.75 -6.37
N LEU A 626 18.58 29.76 -5.77
CA LEU A 626 17.85 28.56 -5.34
C LEU A 626 17.55 27.67 -6.57
N GLY A 627 17.73 26.35 -6.47
CA GLY A 627 17.23 25.38 -7.46
C GLY A 627 18.27 24.71 -8.38
N THR A 628 19.56 25.05 -8.30
CA THR A 628 20.59 24.31 -9.07
C THR A 628 20.75 22.86 -8.59
N LEU A 629 20.67 22.65 -7.27
CA LEU A 629 20.72 21.33 -6.66
C LEU A 629 19.50 20.48 -7.04
N GLU A 630 18.32 21.11 -7.06
CA GLU A 630 17.08 20.49 -7.53
C GLU A 630 17.19 20.10 -9.01
N ALA A 631 17.76 20.94 -9.88
CA ALA A 631 17.98 20.62 -11.28
C ALA A 631 18.94 19.43 -11.47
N TRP A 632 20.04 19.38 -10.72
CA TRP A 632 20.98 18.25 -10.77
C TRP A 632 20.36 16.95 -10.27
N ALA A 633 19.64 16.99 -9.15
CA ALA A 633 18.98 15.81 -8.62
C ALA A 633 17.85 15.31 -9.54
N ASN A 634 17.06 16.21 -10.13
CA ASN A 634 16.06 15.86 -11.14
C ASN A 634 16.70 15.17 -12.37
N ALA A 635 17.89 15.61 -12.79
CA ALA A 635 18.57 15.04 -13.96
C ALA A 635 19.31 13.73 -13.67
N LEU A 636 19.95 13.60 -12.50
CA LEU A 636 20.91 12.52 -12.21
C LEU A 636 20.38 11.48 -11.22
N LEU A 637 19.50 11.86 -10.29
CA LEU A 637 19.08 11.00 -9.18
C LEU A 637 17.62 10.57 -9.29
N LYS A 638 16.71 11.49 -9.65
CA LYS A 638 15.26 11.26 -9.70
C LYS A 638 14.85 10.03 -10.52
N PRO A 639 15.35 9.81 -11.76
CA PRO A 639 14.96 8.64 -12.53
C PRO A 639 15.29 7.33 -11.80
N ALA A 640 16.44 7.27 -11.14
CA ALA A 640 16.86 6.11 -10.37
C ALA A 640 16.05 5.96 -9.07
N TRP A 641 15.78 7.05 -8.36
CA TRP A 641 14.96 7.02 -7.14
C TRP A 641 13.53 6.55 -7.40
N GLU A 642 12.89 7.03 -8.47
CA GLU A 642 11.49 6.72 -8.79
C GLU A 642 11.29 5.36 -9.48
N SER A 643 12.29 4.89 -10.27
CA SER A 643 12.11 3.70 -11.12
C SER A 643 13.29 2.73 -11.17
N GLY A 644 14.46 3.12 -10.66
CA GLY A 644 15.67 2.30 -10.70
C GLY A 644 15.67 1.15 -9.70
N ASP A 645 16.34 0.06 -10.02
CA ASP A 645 16.68 -0.98 -9.06
C ASP A 645 17.77 -0.49 -8.07
N PRO A 646 18.05 -1.22 -6.98
CA PRO A 646 19.04 -0.78 -5.98
C PRO A 646 20.43 -0.52 -6.58
N THR A 647 20.82 -1.26 -7.62
CA THR A 647 22.09 -1.07 -8.33
C THR A 647 22.12 0.24 -9.13
N ALA A 648 21.08 0.54 -9.90
CA ALA A 648 20.96 1.78 -10.66
C ALA A 648 20.96 3.01 -9.75
N VAL A 649 20.35 2.92 -8.56
CA VAL A 649 20.39 3.98 -7.55
C VAL A 649 21.80 4.19 -7.01
N ALA A 650 22.51 3.11 -6.69
CA ALA A 650 23.90 3.20 -6.24
C ALA A 650 24.82 3.81 -7.31
N GLU A 651 24.65 3.44 -8.58
CA GLU A 651 25.38 4.00 -9.71
C GLU A 651 25.06 5.49 -9.92
N ALA A 652 23.79 5.87 -9.87
CA ALA A 652 23.36 7.27 -9.96
C ALA A 652 23.95 8.12 -8.83
N MET A 653 23.94 7.62 -7.60
CA MET A 653 24.54 8.28 -6.44
C MET A 653 26.08 8.36 -6.56
N ALA A 654 26.73 7.33 -7.09
CA ALA A 654 28.16 7.37 -7.37
C ALA A 654 28.50 8.43 -8.43
N GLY A 655 27.74 8.48 -9.53
CA GLY A 655 27.88 9.49 -10.58
C GLY A 655 27.65 10.92 -10.08
N PHE A 656 26.60 11.14 -9.29
CA PHE A 656 26.32 12.43 -8.66
C PHE A 656 27.46 12.89 -7.77
N ARG A 657 28.01 12.01 -6.93
CA ARG A 657 29.14 12.35 -6.05
C ARG A 657 30.41 12.64 -6.84
N GLN A 658 30.70 11.85 -7.88
CA GLN A 658 31.86 12.07 -8.72
C GLN A 658 31.80 13.43 -9.43
N ALA A 659 30.60 13.84 -9.88
CA ALA A 659 30.40 15.11 -10.59
C ALA A 659 30.37 16.32 -9.64
N HIS A 660 29.74 16.21 -8.47
CA HIS A 660 29.36 17.40 -7.68
C HIS A 660 29.89 17.42 -6.24
N GLN A 661 30.32 16.30 -5.64
CA GLN A 661 30.64 16.25 -4.20
C GLN A 661 31.80 17.20 -3.82
N ALA A 662 32.82 17.31 -4.65
CA ALA A 662 33.97 18.19 -4.38
C ALA A 662 33.52 19.65 -4.25
N GLU A 663 32.67 20.11 -5.18
CA GLU A 663 32.09 21.44 -5.19
C GLU A 663 31.17 21.67 -3.96
N LEU A 664 30.31 20.71 -3.65
CA LEU A 664 29.42 20.79 -2.48
C LEU A 664 30.19 20.89 -1.15
N LEU A 665 31.33 20.18 -1.03
CA LEU A 665 32.20 20.25 0.16
C LEU A 665 32.95 21.58 0.29
N ASP A 666 33.11 22.35 -0.79
CA ASP A 666 33.71 23.69 -0.76
C ASP A 666 32.70 24.78 -0.35
N LEU A 667 31.40 24.48 -0.46
CA LEU A 667 30.28 25.33 -0.06
C LEU A 667 29.89 25.17 1.42
N SER A 668 30.64 24.42 2.22
CA SER A 668 30.39 24.30 3.67
C SER A 668 30.25 25.67 4.36
N GLU A 669 29.16 25.85 5.12
CA GLU A 669 28.96 27.03 6.00
C GLU A 669 30.01 27.10 7.11
N VAL A 670 30.56 25.95 7.50
CA VAL A 670 31.58 25.86 8.54
C VAL A 670 32.97 25.87 7.90
N PRO A 671 33.88 26.77 8.32
CA PRO A 671 35.27 26.74 7.85
C PRO A 671 35.96 25.42 8.22
N ARG A 672 36.73 24.84 7.29
CA ARG A 672 37.52 23.60 7.53
C ARG A 672 38.50 23.68 8.70
N LEU A 673 38.83 24.90 9.14
CA LEU A 673 39.71 25.18 10.27
C LEU A 673 39.02 24.93 11.63
N GLN A 674 37.68 24.97 11.70
CA GLN A 674 36.89 24.65 12.90
C GLN A 674 36.54 23.15 12.91
N GLN A 675 37.50 22.32 13.32
CA GLN A 675 37.44 20.86 13.13
C GLN A 675 36.19 20.19 13.73
N ALA A 676 35.78 20.56 14.95
CA ALA A 676 34.62 19.96 15.61
C ALA A 676 33.30 20.31 14.90
N ASP A 677 33.11 21.58 14.56
CA ASP A 677 31.91 22.05 13.87
C ASP A 677 31.86 21.52 12.43
N TYR A 678 33.01 21.48 11.74
CA TYR A 678 33.10 20.93 10.39
C TYR A 678 32.81 19.44 10.36
N ARG A 679 33.22 18.69 11.40
CA ARG A 679 32.88 17.27 11.54
C ARG A 679 31.38 17.08 11.75
N SER A 680 30.76 17.86 12.64
CA SER A 680 29.30 17.82 12.83
C SER A 680 28.57 18.17 11.52
N TRP A 681 29.08 19.14 10.78
CA TRP A 681 28.57 19.48 9.45
C TRP A 681 28.73 18.35 8.44
N LEU A 682 29.88 17.66 8.39
CA LEU A 682 30.10 16.49 7.52
C LEU A 682 29.13 15.34 7.82
N ARG A 683 28.78 15.13 9.09
CA ARG A 683 27.72 14.18 9.47
C ARG A 683 26.37 14.62 8.90
N GLY A 684 25.99 15.89 9.09
CA GLY A 684 24.76 16.44 8.54
C GLY A 684 24.69 16.36 7.00
N PHE A 685 25.79 16.68 6.32
CA PHE A 685 25.93 16.56 4.88
C PHE A 685 25.72 15.12 4.40
N ALA A 686 26.31 14.14 5.08
CA ALA A 686 26.11 12.75 4.72
C ALA A 686 24.69 12.25 5.04
N LYS A 687 24.13 12.63 6.19
CA LYS A 687 22.74 12.31 6.57
C LYS A 687 21.74 12.83 5.53
N TRP A 688 21.96 14.03 5.02
CA TRP A 688 21.17 14.60 3.94
C TRP A 688 21.38 13.86 2.61
N LEU A 689 22.63 13.67 2.17
CA LEU A 689 22.95 13.10 0.85
C LEU A 689 22.45 11.65 0.69
N TYR A 690 22.52 10.85 1.76
CA TYR A 690 22.11 9.44 1.76
C TYR A 690 20.76 9.19 2.47
N GLY A 691 20.13 10.24 3.01
CA GLY A 691 18.84 10.11 3.69
C GLY A 691 17.71 9.83 2.70
N THR A 692 16.73 9.02 3.09
CA THR A 692 15.62 8.63 2.20
C THR A 692 14.25 9.17 2.62
N SER A 693 14.22 10.17 3.52
CA SER A 693 12.99 10.84 3.98
C SER A 693 12.18 11.53 2.87
N HIS A 694 12.80 11.77 1.71
CA HIS A 694 12.19 12.36 0.53
C HIS A 694 11.59 11.30 -0.42
N ILE A 695 11.69 10.01 -0.08
CA ILE A 695 11.21 8.90 -0.88
C ILE A 695 10.04 8.26 -0.16
N GLU A 696 8.88 8.34 -0.80
CA GLU A 696 7.64 7.75 -0.33
C GLU A 696 7.13 6.77 -1.39
N ILE A 697 6.66 5.60 -0.95
CA ILE A 697 5.96 4.68 -1.84
C ILE A 697 4.50 5.11 -1.86
N SER A 698 4.06 5.55 -3.03
CA SER A 698 2.68 5.94 -3.25
C SER A 698 1.98 4.89 -4.09
N TYR A 699 0.72 4.66 -3.78
CA TYR A 699 -0.16 3.88 -4.63
C TYR A 699 -1.34 4.73 -5.06
N SER A 700 -1.75 4.56 -6.31
CA SER A 700 -2.93 5.22 -6.86
C SER A 700 -3.77 4.22 -7.63
N ILE A 701 -5.08 4.40 -7.55
CA ILE A 701 -6.01 3.87 -8.53
C ILE A 701 -6.22 4.95 -9.56
N ASP A 702 -6.03 4.58 -10.81
CA ASP A 702 -6.27 5.44 -11.95
C ASP A 702 -7.52 4.96 -12.68
N TYR A 703 -8.32 5.90 -13.16
CA TYR A 703 -9.42 5.65 -14.09
C TYR A 703 -9.08 6.32 -15.42
N GLU A 704 -9.01 5.54 -16.50
CA GLU A 704 -8.55 6.01 -17.81
C GLU A 704 -7.17 6.73 -17.74
N ALA A 705 -6.24 6.17 -16.97
CA ALA A 705 -4.90 6.74 -16.70
C ALA A 705 -4.90 8.08 -15.95
N VAL A 706 -6.01 8.43 -15.30
CA VAL A 706 -6.11 9.60 -14.40
C VAL A 706 -6.31 9.13 -12.98
N ASP A 707 -5.40 9.51 -12.09
CA ASP A 707 -5.51 9.31 -10.65
C ASP A 707 -6.89 9.69 -10.12
N ILE A 708 -7.52 8.79 -9.33
CA ILE A 708 -8.83 8.97 -8.72
C ILE A 708 -8.95 10.31 -7.97
N ARG A 709 -7.84 10.79 -7.38
CA ARG A 709 -7.75 12.07 -6.66
C ARG A 709 -7.94 13.29 -7.55
N LYS A 710 -7.70 13.14 -8.85
CA LYS A 710 -7.79 14.20 -9.86
C LYS A 710 -9.07 14.12 -10.70
N LEU A 711 -9.89 13.09 -10.49
CA LEU A 711 -11.15 12.90 -11.22
C LEU A 711 -12.19 13.96 -10.87
N SER A 712 -13.15 14.16 -11.79
CA SER A 712 -14.34 14.97 -11.54
C SER A 712 -15.27 14.26 -10.53
N PRO A 713 -16.12 15.00 -9.77
CA PRO A 713 -17.07 14.38 -8.84
C PRO A 713 -17.97 13.32 -9.50
N GLY A 714 -18.42 13.55 -10.74
CA GLY A 714 -19.19 12.56 -11.50
C GLY A 714 -18.39 11.28 -11.77
N THR A 715 -17.18 11.41 -12.31
CA THR A 715 -16.33 10.22 -12.58
C THR A 715 -15.98 9.45 -11.30
N ARG A 716 -15.79 10.14 -10.17
CA ARG A 716 -15.58 9.47 -8.86
C ARG A 716 -16.80 8.66 -8.44
N GLY A 717 -18.01 9.19 -8.66
CA GLY A 717 -19.25 8.48 -8.37
C GLY A 717 -19.36 7.18 -9.17
N ILE A 718 -18.94 7.19 -10.45
CA ILE A 718 -18.83 5.97 -11.25
C ILE A 718 -17.85 4.99 -10.61
N VAL A 719 -16.62 5.42 -10.32
CA VAL A 719 -15.59 4.53 -9.74
C VAL A 719 -16.07 3.90 -8.43
N LEU A 720 -16.73 4.67 -7.56
CA LEU A 720 -17.33 4.15 -6.33
C LEU A 720 -18.35 3.04 -6.63
N LEU A 721 -19.27 3.27 -7.56
CA LEU A 721 -20.27 2.27 -7.95
C LEU A 721 -19.62 1.04 -8.61
N LEU A 722 -18.52 1.20 -9.36
CA LEU A 722 -17.76 0.07 -9.90
C LEU A 722 -17.21 -0.83 -8.77
N LEU A 723 -16.62 -0.22 -7.74
CA LEU A 723 -16.09 -0.94 -6.58
C LEU A 723 -17.19 -1.75 -5.89
N TYR A 724 -18.34 -1.11 -5.62
CA TYR A 724 -19.45 -1.78 -4.93
C TYR A 724 -20.15 -2.83 -5.79
N LEU A 725 -20.47 -2.53 -7.06
CA LEU A 725 -21.31 -3.39 -7.90
C LEU A 725 -20.56 -4.59 -8.50
N ALA A 726 -19.25 -4.49 -8.70
CA ALA A 726 -18.51 -5.47 -9.48
C ALA A 726 -17.26 -6.06 -8.81
N LEU A 727 -16.74 -5.41 -7.75
CA LEU A 727 -15.52 -5.88 -7.09
C LEU A 727 -15.79 -6.47 -5.70
N ASP A 728 -16.95 -6.16 -5.13
CA ASP A 728 -17.43 -6.65 -3.83
C ASP A 728 -18.18 -8.01 -3.95
N ASP A 729 -17.66 -8.94 -4.76
CA ASP A 729 -18.31 -10.24 -5.04
C ASP A 729 -18.46 -11.13 -3.80
N SER A 730 -17.65 -10.89 -2.76
CA SER A 730 -17.73 -11.59 -1.48
C SER A 730 -18.85 -11.09 -0.56
N ASP A 731 -19.38 -9.88 -0.82
CA ASP A 731 -20.42 -9.27 -0.01
C ASP A 731 -21.81 -9.47 -0.64
N ASP A 732 -22.51 -10.50 -0.16
CA ASP A 732 -23.85 -10.87 -0.59
C ASP A 732 -24.98 -10.14 0.14
N ARG A 733 -24.66 -9.16 1.01
CA ARG A 733 -25.66 -8.34 1.71
C ARG A 733 -26.49 -7.50 0.74
N PRO A 734 -27.74 -7.12 1.11
CA PRO A 734 -28.51 -6.13 0.36
C PRO A 734 -27.71 -4.84 0.17
N LEU A 735 -27.70 -4.32 -1.05
CA LEU A 735 -27.15 -3.02 -1.37
C LEU A 735 -28.27 -2.00 -1.50
N ILE A 736 -28.26 -0.99 -0.64
CA ILE A 736 -29.19 0.13 -0.65
C ILE A 736 -28.45 1.35 -1.20
N ILE A 737 -28.96 1.98 -2.26
CA ILE A 737 -28.31 3.14 -2.90
C ILE A 737 -29.31 4.28 -3.04
N ASP A 738 -29.01 5.46 -2.48
CA ASP A 738 -29.87 6.63 -2.60
C ASP A 738 -29.29 7.66 -3.59
N GLN A 739 -29.95 7.80 -4.74
CA GLN A 739 -29.63 8.77 -5.80
C GLN A 739 -28.15 8.82 -6.22
N PRO A 740 -27.54 7.67 -6.58
CA PRO A 740 -26.14 7.64 -7.00
C PRO A 740 -25.86 8.45 -8.27
N GLU A 741 -26.90 8.79 -9.05
CA GLU A 741 -26.79 9.45 -10.34
C GLU A 741 -26.73 10.99 -10.32
N GLU A 742 -26.89 11.66 -9.18
CA GLU A 742 -27.14 13.12 -9.16
C GLU A 742 -26.04 13.96 -9.83
N ASN A 743 -24.80 13.43 -9.85
CA ASN A 743 -23.64 14.04 -10.51
C ASN A 743 -23.21 13.31 -11.80
N LEU A 744 -24.02 12.40 -12.33
CA LEU A 744 -23.71 11.56 -13.49
C LEU A 744 -24.55 11.94 -14.70
N ASP A 745 -23.94 12.02 -15.88
CA ASP A 745 -24.70 12.24 -17.11
C ASP A 745 -25.41 10.94 -17.56
N PRO A 746 -26.59 11.02 -18.20
CA PRO A 746 -27.35 9.84 -18.60
C PRO A 746 -26.62 8.87 -19.52
N LYS A 747 -25.68 9.36 -20.34
CA LYS A 747 -24.93 8.51 -21.27
C LYS A 747 -23.93 7.67 -20.49
N SER A 748 -23.15 8.26 -19.59
CA SER A 748 -22.24 7.52 -18.72
C SER A 748 -22.96 6.47 -17.87
N ILE A 749 -24.14 6.80 -17.33
CA ILE A 749 -24.96 5.81 -16.61
C ILE A 749 -25.32 4.61 -17.50
N PHE A 750 -25.75 4.86 -18.73
CA PHE A 750 -26.14 3.81 -19.67
C PHE A 750 -24.93 2.95 -20.07
N ASP A 751 -23.86 3.59 -20.53
CA ASP A 751 -22.68 2.92 -21.06
C ASP A 751 -21.88 2.20 -19.96
N GLU A 752 -21.90 2.71 -18.72
CA GLU A 752 -20.98 2.27 -17.67
C GLU A 752 -21.62 1.48 -16.52
N LEU A 753 -22.88 1.72 -16.16
CA LEU A 753 -23.49 1.17 -14.94
C LEU A 753 -24.62 0.15 -15.21
N VAL A 754 -25.37 0.26 -16.30
CA VAL A 754 -26.57 -0.58 -16.54
C VAL A 754 -26.24 -2.07 -16.48
N GLU A 755 -25.22 -2.52 -17.20
CA GLU A 755 -24.79 -3.92 -17.19
C GLU A 755 -24.32 -4.39 -15.80
N LEU A 756 -23.72 -3.49 -15.01
CA LEU A 756 -23.27 -3.81 -13.66
C LEU A 756 -24.43 -3.97 -12.69
N PHE A 757 -25.48 -3.16 -12.81
CA PHE A 757 -26.72 -3.37 -12.04
C PHE A 757 -27.43 -4.66 -12.45
N ILE A 758 -27.43 -4.99 -13.74
CA ILE A 758 -27.97 -6.27 -14.23
C ILE A 758 -27.15 -7.45 -13.67
N ALA A 759 -25.82 -7.34 -13.60
CA ALA A 759 -24.98 -8.34 -12.96
C ALA A 759 -25.23 -8.42 -11.45
N ALA A 760 -25.24 -7.28 -10.75
CA ALA A 760 -25.40 -7.20 -9.31
C ALA A 760 -26.74 -7.76 -8.81
N LYS A 761 -27.85 -7.47 -9.50
CA LYS A 761 -29.18 -8.01 -9.12
C LYS A 761 -29.29 -9.53 -9.26
N ASN A 762 -28.38 -10.14 -10.02
CA ASN A 762 -28.29 -11.60 -10.16
C ASN A 762 -27.40 -12.24 -9.09
N VAL A 763 -26.73 -11.48 -8.21
CA VAL A 763 -25.90 -12.03 -7.13
C VAL A 763 -26.37 -11.60 -5.73
N ARG A 764 -27.01 -10.43 -5.62
CA ARG A 764 -27.55 -9.90 -4.35
C ARG A 764 -28.79 -9.04 -4.57
N GLN A 765 -29.53 -8.76 -3.50
CA GLN A 765 -30.65 -7.82 -3.53
C GLN A 765 -30.13 -6.38 -3.64
N VAL A 766 -30.69 -5.60 -4.57
CA VAL A 766 -30.32 -4.19 -4.77
C VAL A 766 -31.57 -3.34 -4.62
N ILE A 767 -31.57 -2.39 -3.68
CA ILE A 767 -32.65 -1.44 -3.44
C ILE A 767 -32.12 -0.04 -3.74
N MET A 768 -32.57 0.57 -4.82
CA MET A 768 -32.10 1.91 -5.19
C MET A 768 -33.22 2.93 -5.24
N VAL A 769 -32.94 4.12 -4.75
CA VAL A 769 -33.75 5.30 -5.03
C VAL A 769 -33.14 5.99 -6.24
N THR A 770 -33.96 6.22 -7.26
CA THR A 770 -33.48 6.87 -8.48
C THR A 770 -34.56 7.73 -9.13
N HIS A 771 -34.11 8.68 -9.93
CA HIS A 771 -34.93 9.47 -10.84
C HIS A 771 -34.49 9.30 -12.30
N ASN A 772 -33.61 8.33 -12.59
CA ASN A 772 -33.09 8.08 -13.91
C ASN A 772 -33.74 6.86 -14.58
N ALA A 773 -34.32 7.06 -15.77
CA ALA A 773 -34.97 6.00 -16.53
C ALA A 773 -34.00 4.86 -16.92
N ASN A 774 -32.72 5.13 -17.16
CA ASN A 774 -31.75 4.09 -17.51
C ASN A 774 -31.55 3.09 -16.37
N LEU A 775 -31.51 3.58 -15.12
CA LEU A 775 -31.35 2.72 -13.95
C LEU A 775 -32.61 1.92 -13.62
N VAL A 776 -33.78 2.23 -14.19
CA VAL A 776 -35.03 1.51 -13.90
C VAL A 776 -35.49 0.66 -15.08
N VAL A 777 -35.54 1.25 -16.27
CA VAL A 777 -36.09 0.65 -17.49
C VAL A 777 -35.03 -0.20 -18.18
N ASN A 778 -33.82 0.34 -18.40
CA ASN A 778 -32.78 -0.37 -19.15
C ASN A 778 -32.05 -1.43 -18.31
N THR A 779 -32.10 -1.34 -16.99
CA THR A 779 -31.66 -2.41 -16.07
C THR A 779 -32.72 -3.50 -15.88
N ASP A 780 -33.92 -3.35 -16.44
CA ASP A 780 -35.08 -4.22 -16.20
C ASP A 780 -35.34 -4.45 -14.70
N ALA A 781 -35.67 -3.39 -13.96
CA ALA A 781 -35.95 -3.48 -12.53
C ALA A 781 -37.03 -4.54 -12.24
N ASP A 782 -36.73 -5.46 -11.32
CA ASP A 782 -37.60 -6.58 -10.97
C ASP A 782 -38.84 -6.11 -10.20
N GLN A 783 -38.72 -4.98 -9.49
CA GLN A 783 -39.80 -4.28 -8.85
C GLN A 783 -39.58 -2.78 -8.92
N VAL A 784 -40.65 -2.04 -9.22
CA VAL A 784 -40.71 -0.59 -9.10
C VAL A 784 -41.66 -0.24 -7.97
N ILE A 785 -41.19 0.63 -7.07
CA ILE A 785 -41.97 1.22 -5.99
C ILE A 785 -42.15 2.70 -6.30
N VAL A 786 -43.39 3.13 -6.51
CA VAL A 786 -43.74 4.53 -6.76
C VAL A 786 -44.19 5.17 -5.45
N ALA A 787 -43.43 6.16 -4.99
CA ALA A 787 -43.74 6.95 -3.81
C ALA A 787 -44.66 8.14 -4.15
N PHE A 788 -45.71 8.31 -3.35
CA PHE A 788 -46.65 9.42 -3.40
C PHE A 788 -46.70 10.12 -2.05
N SER A 789 -46.74 11.44 -2.07
CA SER A 789 -46.95 12.27 -0.87
C SER A 789 -48.27 13.03 -1.01
N GLY A 790 -49.09 12.96 0.03
CA GLY A 790 -50.35 13.70 0.11
C GLY A 790 -50.16 15.15 0.55
N THR A 791 -51.27 15.81 0.86
CA THR A 791 -51.25 17.24 1.23
C THR A 791 -50.53 17.48 2.54
N HIS A 792 -49.59 18.42 2.55
CA HIS A 792 -48.87 18.80 3.74
C HIS A 792 -49.79 19.50 4.74
N THR A 793 -49.86 18.98 5.97
CA THR A 793 -50.57 19.61 7.07
C THR A 793 -49.54 20.23 8.02
N PRO A 794 -49.68 21.48 8.48
CA PRO A 794 -48.73 22.07 9.42
C PRO A 794 -48.60 21.23 10.70
N GLY A 795 -47.35 20.99 11.15
CA GLY A 795 -47.06 20.23 12.38
C GLY A 795 -47.22 18.71 12.28
N LYS A 796 -47.44 18.16 11.08
CA LYS A 796 -47.45 16.71 10.83
C LYS A 796 -46.66 16.37 9.57
N LEU A 797 -46.15 15.15 9.49
CA LEU A 797 -45.65 14.61 8.23
C LEU A 797 -46.81 14.46 7.22
N PRO A 798 -46.58 14.73 5.93
CA PRO A 798 -47.56 14.43 4.91
C PRO A 798 -47.80 12.91 4.85
N PRO A 799 -49.03 12.46 4.53
CA PRO A 799 -49.27 11.03 4.37
C PRO A 799 -48.51 10.52 3.15
N ILE A 800 -47.72 9.46 3.34
CA ILE A 800 -46.91 8.82 2.30
C ILE A 800 -47.53 7.48 1.92
N ARG A 801 -47.65 7.23 0.61
CA ARG A 801 -48.18 6.00 0.04
C ARG A 801 -47.22 5.44 -1.00
N TYR A 802 -47.04 4.13 -1.00
CA TYR A 802 -46.20 3.41 -1.95
C TYR A 802 -47.08 2.49 -2.82
N LEU A 803 -46.81 2.46 -4.13
CA LEU A 803 -47.39 1.50 -5.06
C LEU A 803 -46.27 0.62 -5.60
N SER A 804 -46.36 -0.71 -5.48
CA SER A 804 -45.36 -1.64 -5.98
C SER A 804 -45.87 -2.52 -7.12
N GLY A 805 -44.98 -2.88 -8.03
CA GLY A 805 -45.27 -3.74 -9.18
C GLY A 805 -44.10 -3.81 -10.17
N GLY A 806 -44.19 -4.67 -11.18
CA GLY A 806 -43.18 -4.80 -12.24
C GLY A 806 -43.50 -4.03 -13.52
N LEU A 807 -42.55 -3.95 -14.45
CA LEU A 807 -42.71 -3.28 -15.75
C LEU A 807 -43.71 -4.02 -16.68
N GLU A 808 -44.09 -5.25 -16.38
CA GLU A 808 -45.19 -5.95 -17.06
C GLU A 808 -46.56 -5.36 -16.75
N ASN A 809 -46.73 -4.68 -15.61
CA ASN A 809 -48.00 -4.07 -15.25
C ASN A 809 -48.22 -2.73 -16.00
N ALA A 810 -49.38 -2.57 -16.63
CA ALA A 810 -49.68 -1.41 -17.47
C ALA A 810 -49.78 -0.09 -16.68
N GLU A 811 -50.37 -0.12 -15.49
CA GLU A 811 -50.46 1.05 -14.61
C GLU A 811 -49.07 1.46 -14.12
N MET A 812 -48.24 0.48 -13.77
CA MET A 812 -46.85 0.73 -13.37
C MET A 812 -46.04 1.39 -14.48
N ARG A 813 -46.08 0.88 -15.72
CA ARG A 813 -45.40 1.51 -16.86
C ARG A 813 -45.84 2.96 -17.08
N LYS A 814 -47.13 3.25 -16.89
CA LYS A 814 -47.65 4.60 -17.00
C LYS A 814 -47.02 5.50 -15.94
N HIS A 815 -47.00 5.09 -14.67
CA HIS A 815 -46.34 5.86 -13.61
C HIS A 815 -44.85 6.06 -13.85
N VAL A 816 -44.14 5.02 -14.28
CA VAL A 816 -42.71 5.10 -14.64
C VAL A 816 -42.49 6.14 -15.75
N CYS A 817 -43.30 6.10 -16.81
CA CYS A 817 -43.22 7.05 -17.92
C CYS A 817 -43.55 8.49 -17.48
N ASP A 818 -44.60 8.66 -16.68
CA ASP A 818 -45.03 9.98 -16.18
C ASP A 818 -43.97 10.62 -15.28
N ILE A 819 -43.30 9.83 -14.43
CA ILE A 819 -42.34 10.33 -13.43
C ILE A 819 -40.94 10.51 -14.03
N LEU A 820 -40.43 9.52 -14.77
CA LEU A 820 -39.04 9.52 -15.24
C LEU A 820 -38.87 10.17 -16.63
N GLU A 821 -39.90 10.13 -17.47
CA GLU A 821 -39.82 10.63 -18.86
C GLU A 821 -40.69 11.87 -19.11
N GLY A 822 -41.46 12.32 -18.11
CA GLY A 822 -42.41 13.43 -18.23
C GLY A 822 -43.69 13.07 -18.97
N GLY A 823 -43.99 11.77 -19.09
CA GLY A 823 -45.21 11.21 -19.67
C GLY A 823 -45.10 10.85 -21.16
N ASP A 824 -46.01 9.98 -21.60
CA ASP A 824 -46.03 9.37 -22.95
C ASP A 824 -45.94 10.41 -24.08
N ARG A 825 -46.67 11.53 -23.93
CA ARG A 825 -46.65 12.62 -24.91
C ARG A 825 -45.27 13.27 -25.01
N ALA A 826 -44.62 13.56 -23.88
CA ALA A 826 -43.31 14.21 -23.86
C ALA A 826 -42.24 13.30 -24.46
N PHE A 827 -42.26 12.01 -24.10
CA PHE A 827 -41.37 10.99 -24.64
C PHE A 827 -41.50 10.85 -26.17
N LYS A 828 -42.73 10.68 -26.68
CA LYS A 828 -42.98 10.56 -28.13
C LYS A 828 -42.59 11.81 -28.91
N GLU A 829 -42.86 13.00 -28.38
CA GLU A 829 -42.42 14.26 -29.00
C GLU A 829 -40.90 14.39 -29.03
N ARG A 830 -40.20 13.98 -27.96
CA ARG A 830 -38.73 13.94 -27.93
C ARG A 830 -38.19 13.00 -29.00
N ALA A 831 -38.71 11.77 -29.07
CA ALA A 831 -38.33 10.80 -30.10
C ALA A 831 -38.57 11.33 -31.53
N ARG A 832 -39.73 11.97 -31.78
CA ARG A 832 -40.04 12.61 -33.07
C ARG A 832 -39.05 13.71 -33.43
N ARG A 833 -38.74 14.60 -32.49
CA ARG A 833 -37.79 15.72 -32.71
C ARG A 833 -36.37 15.23 -32.95
N LEU A 834 -35.94 14.18 -32.23
CA LEU A 834 -34.66 13.52 -32.42
C LEU A 834 -34.64 12.57 -33.64
N ARG A 835 -35.80 12.37 -34.30
CA ARG A 835 -36.00 11.44 -35.43
C ARG A 835 -35.62 10.00 -35.10
N VAL A 836 -35.79 9.59 -33.85
CA VAL A 836 -35.60 8.21 -33.41
C VAL A 836 -36.86 7.41 -33.79
N ARG A 837 -36.67 6.34 -34.56
CA ARG A 837 -37.71 5.36 -34.83
C ARG A 837 -37.62 4.26 -33.78
N LEU A 838 -38.77 3.90 -33.22
CA LEU A 838 -38.91 2.74 -32.34
C LEU A 838 -39.21 1.55 -33.24
N ASP A 839 -38.15 1.03 -33.87
CA ASP A 839 -38.18 -0.31 -34.41
C ASP A 839 -37.86 -1.28 -33.27
N ARG A 840 -38.12 -2.58 -33.45
CA ARG A 840 -37.90 -3.57 -32.40
C ARG A 840 -36.45 -3.58 -31.90
#